data_AF-A0A9D5IHC2-F1
#
_entry.id   AF-A0A9D5IHC2-F1
#
_cell.length_a   1.000
_cell.length_b   1.000
_cell.length_c   1.000
_cell.angle_alpha   90.00
_cell.angle_beta   90.00
_cell.angle_gamma   90.00
#
_symmetry.space_group_name_H-M   'P 1'
#
loop_
_entity.id
_entity.type
_entity.pdbx_description
1 polymer ?
#
loop_
_entity_poly.entity_id
_entity_poly.type
_entity_poly.pdbx_seq_one_letter_code
_entity_poly.pdbx_strand_id
1 'polypeptide(L)'
;MPEPVRSAPLLVVILAAWLVPQARAEVKPLAHYHLTHEQGAVRDTAAPEELRSRVEGGPALQRCGSPKVMSDAPEPRRKVYTGSVAFAEKDQCYRIEKGLVPDDNWVLEAWANARQAVAKGGYHAVVACGDGGSGFVIGQIEGRWELLVGGVGGFKIGNVKAGEWTHLAVVKSHGQVTLWVDGVRVPGRAAAPGKGPANFSIGATAPGREQFDGWVAEVRLSTFAPGAFDAAADLLLDTAKAKKAHAVAIADRVALVERLLTAPGAVAVTRFDERAATDDWLLKPPATLTSVQVLPTRDRASAQIMLSNGLVSRTFLVTDNLGCVGMRRSDTGTEFVRAVKPEVRVKVDGTWVEVGGLIGAADHSFLYPEWFADLESRPGALRFTGMTVGEPVKPYDWRPKCNAPAVPWPPKGRRVTFHFAPLASAAIRGVTVDVHYEVYDGLPVLMKTFTVTNQTGRKVTVDEINAECLAVAQDQKPRLHVESDYSFATGNLTGEGSALGVHVPGGPGGPWVNYYLGGGTTKWEGDPEWGSMATLNPAEDLFLRNPQKALLVSRPPTGPAAVVPDGGSFRAFRTFEILNDSDETERRFLAQRRFYRLLAPQVGEHQLEVHCPTHDTRSLKACIDQMAELGFDRLQIEYPAGIAYDNLSLGHIKWLKEICDHGTAKGVRVGAYELMMASQGRGAAHNCINPATGKQGSLFGQSGCGCSRWGADYRENMFRLIGATGLGSFNPDGPYHGDPCAAIDHPGHRGLADSQWRQWEYMCGILHECQRRNLYVTIPDWYVLNGQVCTGMGYREASDNLDITLQTVLYRQYIFDGTFPKTPGMGWVNLNTEVLRGGLEANLDRYETQFFNLIASGAQLWVRGGRLYDGPKSRAMVERWVKWHREHREVIAGDIAHLRRADGRQLDYYLHVNPGGKEKGMLLVFNPTERAAEQVLDVSLYYTGLDRTARVRAGDAGPKEYALDRGHRIKLPVTIPARGFAWYVIE
;
A
#
# COMPACT_ATOMS: atom_id res chain seq x y z
N MET A 1 70.79 -4.93 -29.10
CA MET A 1 71.30 -4.03 -30.15
C MET A 1 70.96 -4.61 -31.52
N PRO A 2 70.59 -3.83 -32.54
CA PRO A 2 70.59 -2.36 -32.57
C PRO A 2 69.22 -1.72 -32.92
N GLU A 3 69.09 -0.51 -32.37
CA GLU A 3 68.21 0.63 -32.70
C GLU A 3 68.90 1.42 -33.88
N PRO A 4 68.60 2.69 -34.31
CA PRO A 4 67.62 3.69 -33.82
C PRO A 4 67.06 4.75 -34.84
N VAL A 5 66.34 5.73 -34.24
CA VAL A 5 66.21 7.20 -34.51
C VAL A 5 65.19 7.75 -35.51
N ARG A 6 64.25 8.57 -34.98
CA ARG A 6 64.00 10.04 -35.19
C ARG A 6 62.49 10.34 -35.06
N SER A 7 61.95 11.37 -34.39
CA SER A 7 62.44 12.48 -33.53
C SER A 7 61.23 13.39 -33.18
N ALA A 8 61.03 13.69 -31.89
CA ALA A 8 60.47 14.92 -31.25
C ALA A 8 59.03 15.44 -31.57
N PRO A 9 58.38 16.29 -30.72
CA PRO A 9 58.85 16.90 -29.47
C PRO A 9 57.93 16.73 -28.23
N LEU A 10 58.55 16.96 -27.07
CA LEU A 10 57.93 17.29 -25.79
C LEU A 10 57.03 18.54 -25.94
N LEU A 11 55.74 18.43 -25.60
CA LEU A 11 54.93 19.58 -25.22
C LEU A 11 54.63 19.48 -23.73
N VAL A 12 55.30 20.33 -22.95
CA VAL A 12 54.95 20.62 -21.57
C VAL A 12 53.59 21.31 -21.61
N VAL A 13 52.51 20.57 -21.37
CA VAL A 13 51.21 21.18 -21.08
C VAL A 13 51.25 21.60 -19.62
N ILE A 14 51.58 22.88 -19.43
CA ILE A 14 51.26 23.64 -18.22
C ILE A 14 49.75 23.47 -18.03
N LEU A 15 49.35 22.68 -17.03
CA LEU A 15 47.99 22.68 -16.49
C LEU A 15 47.76 24.04 -15.83
N ALA A 16 47.46 25.04 -16.67
CA ALA A 16 46.75 26.22 -16.23
C ALA A 16 45.39 25.71 -15.75
N ALA A 17 45.26 25.58 -14.43
CA ALA A 17 43.97 25.51 -13.80
C ALA A 17 43.16 26.71 -14.32
N TRP A 18 42.28 26.44 -15.28
CA TRP A 18 41.14 27.31 -15.51
C TRP A 18 40.31 27.22 -14.24
N LEU A 19 40.62 28.11 -13.30
CA LEU A 19 39.63 28.79 -12.49
C LEU A 19 38.59 29.31 -13.48
N VAL A 20 37.63 28.45 -13.84
CA VAL A 20 36.34 28.92 -14.33
C VAL A 20 35.86 29.82 -13.19
N PRO A 21 35.74 31.13 -13.38
CA PRO A 21 35.05 31.94 -12.40
C PRO A 21 33.67 31.29 -12.32
N GLN A 22 33.26 30.84 -11.14
CA GLN A 22 31.84 30.64 -10.89
C GLN A 22 31.18 31.93 -11.38
N ALA A 23 30.48 31.85 -12.51
CA ALA A 23 29.76 32.98 -13.05
C ALA A 23 28.76 33.35 -11.96
N ARG A 24 29.08 34.39 -11.20
CA ARG A 24 28.17 34.95 -10.20
C ARG A 24 26.88 35.29 -10.95
N ALA A 25 25.75 34.90 -10.36
CA ALA A 25 24.44 35.42 -10.73
C ALA A 25 24.56 36.94 -10.91
N GLU A 26 24.40 37.43 -12.14
CA GLU A 26 24.45 38.85 -12.44
C GLU A 26 23.02 39.39 -12.50
N VAL A 27 22.34 39.40 -11.35
CA VAL A 27 21.04 40.09 -11.23
C VAL A 27 21.27 41.59 -11.41
N LYS A 28 20.62 42.16 -12.43
CA LYS A 28 20.74 43.57 -12.81
C LYS A 28 19.48 44.33 -12.37
N PRO A 29 19.58 45.21 -11.37
CA PRO A 29 18.47 46.08 -11.00
C PRO A 29 18.03 46.96 -12.18
N LEU A 30 16.73 47.00 -12.46
CA LEU A 30 16.11 47.91 -13.43
C LEU A 30 15.54 49.16 -12.75
N ALA A 31 14.99 48.97 -11.54
CA ALA A 31 14.51 50.04 -10.68
C ALA A 31 14.67 49.63 -9.21
N HIS A 32 15.08 50.57 -8.35
CA HIS A 32 15.33 50.28 -6.94
C HIS A 32 15.04 51.50 -6.08
N TYR A 33 14.03 51.41 -5.22
CA TYR A 33 13.50 52.52 -4.44
C TYR A 33 13.66 52.26 -2.93
N HIS A 34 14.38 53.13 -2.23
CA HIS A 34 14.44 53.21 -0.77
C HIS A 34 14.89 54.63 -0.32
N LEU A 35 14.44 55.06 0.86
CA LEU A 35 14.74 56.38 1.41
C LEU A 35 16.11 56.40 2.12
N THR A 36 17.02 57.28 1.73
CA THR A 36 18.27 57.53 2.47
C THR A 36 18.26 58.91 3.11
N HIS A 37 19.17 59.16 4.06
CA HIS A 37 19.35 60.47 4.69
C HIS A 37 19.57 61.61 3.68
N GLU A 38 20.15 61.33 2.50
CA GLU A 38 20.41 62.30 1.41
C GLU A 38 19.13 62.76 0.67
N GLN A 39 17.99 62.08 0.84
CA GLN A 39 16.70 62.44 0.22
C GLN A 39 15.78 63.23 1.16
N GLY A 40 16.31 63.87 2.21
CA GLY A 40 15.52 64.76 3.08
C GLY A 40 14.50 64.03 3.96
N ALA A 41 14.78 62.77 4.32
CA ALA A 41 13.94 61.94 5.18
C ALA A 41 13.94 62.45 6.64
N VAL A 42 13.15 63.48 6.91
CA VAL A 42 12.84 63.92 8.28
C VAL A 42 11.63 63.12 8.77
N ARG A 43 11.75 62.51 9.95
CA ARG A 43 10.69 61.68 10.53
C ARG A 43 9.40 62.49 10.67
N ASP A 44 8.27 61.85 10.39
CA ASP A 44 6.91 62.38 10.55
C ASP A 44 6.59 63.60 9.64
N THR A 45 7.43 63.91 8.66
CA THR A 45 7.13 64.88 7.59
C THR A 45 6.55 64.21 6.35
N ALA A 46 6.03 65.00 5.42
CA ALA A 46 5.60 64.50 4.11
C ALA A 46 6.80 63.91 3.36
N ALA A 47 6.60 62.78 2.68
CA ALA A 47 7.61 62.11 1.88
C ALA A 47 7.98 62.95 0.63
N PRO A 48 9.18 62.78 0.04
CA PRO A 48 9.64 63.59 -1.09
C PRO A 48 8.65 63.61 -2.26
N GLU A 49 8.55 64.71 -3.00
CA GLU A 49 7.66 64.80 -4.18
C GLU A 49 7.99 63.76 -5.26
N GLU A 50 9.25 63.34 -5.31
CA GLU A 50 9.74 62.33 -6.24
C GLU A 50 10.56 61.26 -5.48
N LEU A 51 10.19 59.99 -5.64
CA LEU A 51 10.97 58.85 -5.16
C LEU A 51 11.89 58.37 -6.28
N ARG A 52 13.16 58.79 -6.23
CA ARG A 52 14.16 58.48 -7.26
C ARG A 52 14.66 57.04 -7.14
N SER A 53 14.79 56.38 -8.28
CA SER A 53 15.48 55.08 -8.38
C SER A 53 16.96 55.24 -8.06
N ARG A 54 17.55 54.23 -7.41
CA ARG A 54 18.99 54.11 -7.15
C ARG A 54 19.78 53.48 -8.29
N VAL A 55 19.07 52.99 -9.30
CA VAL A 55 19.65 52.48 -10.54
C VAL A 55 19.84 53.65 -11.50
N GLU A 56 21.04 53.81 -12.03
CA GLU A 56 21.34 54.81 -13.06
C GLU A 56 20.41 54.61 -14.27
N GLY A 57 19.71 55.67 -14.70
CA GLY A 57 18.70 55.61 -15.76
C GLY A 57 17.34 55.02 -15.36
N GLY A 58 17.16 54.60 -14.11
CA GLY A 58 15.88 54.12 -13.60
C GLY A 58 14.85 55.24 -13.44
N PRO A 59 13.56 54.99 -13.71
CA PRO A 59 12.53 56.01 -13.64
C PRO A 59 12.24 56.42 -12.20
N ALA A 60 11.99 57.70 -11.98
CA ALA A 60 11.53 58.20 -10.71
C ALA A 60 10.00 58.14 -10.59
N LEU A 61 9.50 57.93 -9.37
CA LEU A 61 8.06 57.83 -9.11
C LEU A 61 7.55 59.14 -8.53
N GLN A 62 6.44 59.64 -9.05
CA GLN A 62 5.80 60.88 -8.59
C GLN A 62 4.89 60.59 -7.40
N ARG A 63 4.95 61.45 -6.38
CA ARG A 63 4.10 61.35 -5.19
C ARG A 63 2.66 61.77 -5.50
N CYS A 64 1.70 61.00 -5.00
CA CYS A 64 0.30 61.37 -4.86
C CYS A 64 -0.07 61.43 -3.38
N GLY A 65 -0.93 62.37 -3.00
CA GLY A 65 -1.28 62.62 -1.61
C GLY A 65 -0.08 63.08 -0.77
N SER A 66 -0.16 62.86 0.55
CA SER A 66 0.90 63.21 1.51
C SER A 66 1.35 62.02 2.38
N PRO A 67 1.87 60.92 1.78
CA PRO A 67 2.47 59.84 2.55
C PRO A 67 3.60 60.37 3.44
N LYS A 68 3.83 59.73 4.59
CA LYS A 68 4.77 60.23 5.62
C LYS A 68 6.06 59.41 5.66
N VAL A 69 7.17 60.06 6.03
CA VAL A 69 8.43 59.36 6.28
C VAL A 69 8.44 58.82 7.71
N MET A 70 8.78 57.55 7.87
CA MET A 70 8.99 56.91 9.17
C MET A 70 10.48 56.64 9.39
N SER A 71 10.93 56.72 10.64
CA SER A 71 12.27 56.30 11.06
C SER A 71 12.26 54.83 11.52
N ASP A 72 11.73 53.95 10.70
CA ASP A 72 11.80 52.50 10.91
C ASP A 72 12.13 51.80 9.58
N ALA A 73 12.87 50.71 9.69
CA ALA A 73 13.33 49.93 8.56
C ALA A 73 13.53 48.46 9.00
N PRO A 74 13.36 47.50 8.08
CA PRO A 74 13.59 46.09 8.38
C PRO A 74 15.01 45.85 8.86
N GLU A 75 15.16 45.08 9.94
CA GLU A 75 16.44 44.84 10.63
C GLU A 75 17.61 44.50 9.67
N PRO A 76 17.45 43.61 8.66
CA PRO A 76 18.54 43.25 7.74
C PRO A 76 19.04 44.43 6.88
N ARG A 77 18.22 45.48 6.74
CA ARG A 77 18.46 46.60 5.81
C ARG A 77 18.84 47.90 6.52
N ARG A 78 18.79 47.95 7.85
CA ARG A 78 19.10 49.15 8.66
C ARG A 78 20.49 49.76 8.41
N LYS A 79 21.44 48.98 7.88
CA LYS A 79 22.77 49.45 7.48
C LYS A 79 22.81 50.15 6.11
N VAL A 80 21.77 49.94 5.29
CA VAL A 80 21.63 50.50 3.94
C VAL A 80 20.77 51.77 3.99
N TYR A 81 19.66 51.71 4.74
CA TYR A 81 18.75 52.83 4.97
C TYR A 81 18.03 52.69 6.31
N THR A 82 17.54 53.81 6.85
CA THR A 82 16.98 53.89 8.21
C THR A 82 15.51 54.30 8.25
N GLY A 83 14.88 54.53 7.10
CA GLY A 83 13.48 54.97 7.04
C GLY A 83 12.63 54.26 6.00
N SER A 84 11.32 54.45 6.12
CA SER A 84 10.29 53.87 5.24
C SER A 84 9.20 54.90 4.93
N VAL A 85 8.37 54.62 3.94
CA VAL A 85 7.20 55.45 3.59
C VAL A 85 5.95 54.83 4.21
N ALA A 86 5.21 55.62 4.99
CA ALA A 86 3.91 55.26 5.52
C ALA A 86 2.77 55.74 4.62
N PHE A 87 1.88 54.81 4.29
CA PHE A 87 0.64 55.03 3.57
C PHE A 87 -0.52 54.79 4.55
N ALA A 88 -1.41 55.78 4.69
CA ALA A 88 -2.50 55.75 5.68
C ALA A 88 -3.81 56.38 5.19
N GLU A 89 -3.74 57.27 4.20
CA GLU A 89 -4.92 57.97 3.66
C GLU A 89 -5.19 57.52 2.22
N LYS A 90 -6.42 57.72 1.74
CA LYS A 90 -6.96 57.06 0.54
C LYS A 90 -6.32 57.49 -0.80
N ASP A 91 -5.53 58.56 -0.85
CA ASP A 91 -4.96 59.14 -2.07
C ASP A 91 -3.43 59.03 -2.13
N GLN A 92 -2.82 58.27 -1.22
CA GLN A 92 -1.37 58.26 -1.02
C GLN A 92 -0.69 57.14 -1.81
N CYS A 93 0.17 57.49 -2.76
CA CYS A 93 1.04 56.52 -3.44
C CYS A 93 2.26 57.19 -4.08
N TYR A 94 3.19 56.38 -4.56
CA TYR A 94 4.15 56.79 -5.57
C TYR A 94 3.82 56.10 -6.87
N ARG A 95 3.81 56.80 -8.01
CA ARG A 95 3.46 56.19 -9.30
C ARG A 95 4.20 56.76 -10.51
N ILE A 96 4.22 55.97 -11.58
CA ILE A 96 4.56 56.40 -12.94
C ILE A 96 3.65 55.67 -13.94
N GLU A 97 3.23 56.36 -14.99
CA GLU A 97 2.44 55.80 -16.10
C GLU A 97 3.35 55.05 -17.09
N LYS A 98 4.13 54.10 -16.57
CA LYS A 98 5.05 53.26 -17.35
C LYS A 98 5.14 51.87 -16.73
N GLY A 99 4.93 50.83 -17.54
CA GLY A 99 5.22 49.46 -17.15
C GLY A 99 6.72 49.22 -17.11
N LEU A 100 7.23 48.70 -15.98
CA LEU A 100 8.67 48.49 -15.78
C LEU A 100 9.13 47.04 -15.96
N VAL A 101 8.19 46.09 -15.87
CA VAL A 101 8.48 44.65 -15.78
C VAL A 101 8.76 44.05 -17.16
N PRO A 102 9.89 43.34 -17.37
CA PRO A 102 10.16 42.60 -18.60
C PRO A 102 9.20 41.43 -18.84
N ASP A 103 9.28 40.83 -20.04
CA ASP A 103 8.43 39.70 -20.42
C ASP A 103 8.71 38.45 -19.57
N ASP A 104 9.98 38.17 -19.28
CA ASP A 104 10.45 37.02 -18.51
C ASP A 104 11.81 37.32 -17.83
N ASN A 105 12.26 36.44 -16.94
CA ASN A 105 13.52 36.51 -16.18
C ASN A 105 13.68 37.81 -15.39
N TRP A 106 12.75 38.02 -14.46
CA TRP A 106 12.74 39.17 -13.56
C TRP A 106 12.30 38.79 -12.15
N VAL A 107 12.67 39.64 -11.20
CA VAL A 107 12.24 39.59 -9.81
C VAL A 107 11.74 40.96 -9.38
N LEU A 108 10.51 41.01 -8.86
CA LEU A 108 9.96 42.17 -8.17
C LEU A 108 9.83 41.83 -6.69
N GLU A 109 10.42 42.66 -5.84
CA GLU A 109 10.44 42.43 -4.39
C GLU A 109 10.22 43.71 -3.61
N ALA A 110 9.62 43.57 -2.43
CA ALA A 110 9.30 44.67 -1.53
C ALA A 110 9.44 44.27 -0.05
N TRP A 111 9.89 45.21 0.76
CA TRP A 111 9.78 45.14 2.23
C TRP A 111 8.56 45.93 2.69
N ALA A 112 7.59 45.23 3.28
CA ALA A 112 6.33 45.81 3.72
C ALA A 112 6.04 45.50 5.19
N ASN A 113 5.37 46.42 5.87
CA ASN A 113 4.89 46.27 7.24
C ASN A 113 3.43 46.72 7.28
N ALA A 114 2.51 45.77 7.43
CA ALA A 114 1.09 46.06 7.51
C ALA A 114 0.72 46.50 8.93
N ARG A 115 -0.06 47.57 9.07
CA ARG A 115 -0.48 48.06 10.40
C ARG A 115 -1.45 47.12 11.10
N GLN A 116 -2.26 46.40 10.33
CA GLN A 116 -3.29 45.49 10.83
C GLN A 116 -3.08 44.11 10.22
N ALA A 117 -3.35 43.04 10.99
CA ALA A 117 -3.27 41.68 10.48
C ALA A 117 -4.34 41.45 9.40
N VAL A 118 -5.57 41.92 9.65
CA VAL A 118 -6.70 41.84 8.71
C VAL A 118 -7.13 43.25 8.31
N ALA A 119 -6.81 43.65 7.07
CA ALA A 119 -7.23 44.94 6.53
C ALA A 119 -8.70 44.90 6.10
N LYS A 120 -9.46 45.97 6.42
CA LYS A 120 -10.87 46.12 6.03
C LYS A 120 -10.98 46.76 4.65
N GLY A 121 -12.01 46.41 3.87
CA GLY A 121 -12.36 47.15 2.65
C GLY A 121 -11.71 46.65 1.35
N GLY A 122 -11.36 45.37 1.25
CA GLY A 122 -10.88 44.75 0.01
C GLY A 122 -9.37 44.53 -0.03
N TYR A 123 -8.76 44.68 -1.20
CA TYR A 123 -7.34 44.47 -1.46
C TYR A 123 -6.52 45.75 -1.18
N HIS A 124 -5.31 45.60 -0.63
CA HIS A 124 -4.43 46.69 -0.18
C HIS A 124 -3.04 46.54 -0.82
N ALA A 125 -2.68 47.42 -1.76
CA ALA A 125 -1.54 47.24 -2.66
C ALA A 125 -0.20 47.76 -2.12
N VAL A 126 0.75 46.87 -1.86
CA VAL A 126 2.14 47.25 -1.52
C VAL A 126 2.85 47.79 -2.75
N VAL A 127 2.83 47.02 -3.85
CA VAL A 127 3.39 47.41 -5.14
C VAL A 127 2.50 46.86 -6.26
N ALA A 128 2.26 47.66 -7.28
CA ALA A 128 1.44 47.31 -8.43
C ALA A 128 2.19 47.52 -9.74
N CYS A 129 2.05 46.54 -10.64
CA CYS A 129 2.45 46.61 -12.03
C CYS A 129 1.18 46.43 -12.88
N GLY A 130 0.39 47.50 -12.96
CA GLY A 130 -0.94 47.52 -13.57
C GLY A 130 -2.00 48.11 -12.64
N ASP A 131 -3.27 47.73 -12.82
CA ASP A 131 -4.42 48.41 -12.20
C ASP A 131 -5.34 47.50 -11.38
N GLY A 132 -4.90 46.29 -11.07
CA GLY A 132 -5.69 45.27 -10.36
C GLY A 132 -6.70 44.51 -11.25
N GLY A 133 -7.09 45.06 -12.40
CA GLY A 133 -7.88 44.35 -13.43
C GLY A 133 -6.98 43.68 -14.48
N SER A 134 -5.84 44.28 -14.78
CA SER A 134 -4.83 43.79 -15.71
C SER A 134 -3.42 44.08 -15.19
N GLY A 135 -2.47 43.20 -15.50
CA GLY A 135 -1.15 43.18 -14.86
C GLY A 135 -1.17 42.41 -13.54
N PHE A 136 -0.46 42.88 -12.52
CA PHE A 136 -0.43 42.24 -11.20
C PHE A 136 -0.14 43.17 -10.04
N VAL A 137 -0.52 42.74 -8.85
CA VAL A 137 -0.36 43.50 -7.59
C VAL A 137 0.15 42.57 -6.50
N ILE A 138 1.14 43.03 -5.73
CA ILE A 138 1.56 42.39 -4.47
C ILE A 138 0.92 43.20 -3.34
N GLY A 139 0.16 42.55 -2.46
CA GLY A 139 -0.60 43.27 -1.46
C GLY A 139 -1.21 42.38 -0.37
N GLN A 140 -2.02 42.99 0.49
CA GLN A 140 -2.72 42.35 1.60
C GLN A 140 -4.21 42.24 1.30
N ILE A 141 -4.80 41.09 1.64
CA ILE A 141 -6.24 40.86 1.64
C ILE A 141 -6.61 39.83 2.73
N GLU A 142 -7.70 40.02 3.47
CA GLU A 142 -8.26 39.01 4.39
C GLU A 142 -7.26 38.32 5.35
N GLY A 143 -6.23 39.02 5.84
CA GLY A 143 -5.25 38.39 6.76
C GLY A 143 -4.03 37.78 6.09
N ARG A 144 -3.92 37.82 4.77
CA ARG A 144 -2.83 37.21 4.00
C ARG A 144 -2.14 38.20 3.05
N TRP A 145 -0.85 37.98 2.85
CA TRP A 145 -0.10 38.53 1.72
C TRP A 145 -0.47 37.72 0.48
N GLU A 146 -0.69 38.39 -0.65
CA GLU A 146 -1.20 37.80 -1.87
C GLU A 146 -0.58 38.46 -3.11
N LEU A 147 -0.37 37.68 -4.18
CA LEU A 147 -0.18 38.17 -5.53
C LEU A 147 -1.53 38.13 -6.25
N LEU A 148 -2.09 39.29 -6.59
CA LEU A 148 -3.26 39.38 -7.46
C LEU A 148 -2.80 39.45 -8.92
N VAL A 149 -3.23 38.50 -9.75
CA VAL A 149 -3.03 38.54 -11.20
C VAL A 149 -4.34 38.95 -11.86
N GLY A 150 -4.31 40.09 -12.55
CA GLY A 150 -5.51 40.69 -13.17
C GLY A 150 -6.17 39.73 -14.17
N GLY A 151 -7.49 39.58 -14.06
CA GLY A 151 -8.28 38.66 -14.88
C GLY A 151 -8.14 37.17 -14.54
N VAL A 152 -7.29 36.81 -13.58
CA VAL A 152 -7.07 35.41 -13.16
C VAL A 152 -7.49 35.18 -11.71
N GLY A 153 -6.96 35.95 -10.75
CA GLY A 153 -7.26 35.78 -9.33
C GLY A 153 -6.04 35.94 -8.42
N GLY A 154 -6.26 35.68 -7.13
CA GLY A 154 -5.28 35.84 -6.06
C GLY A 154 -4.49 34.57 -5.72
N PHE A 155 -3.19 34.71 -5.49
CA PHE A 155 -2.28 33.64 -5.10
C PHE A 155 -1.62 33.97 -3.77
N LYS A 156 -1.90 33.17 -2.73
CA LYS A 156 -1.40 33.42 -1.38
C LYS A 156 0.13 33.36 -1.34
N ILE A 157 0.75 34.40 -0.78
CA ILE A 157 2.19 34.48 -0.48
C ILE A 157 2.45 34.02 0.97
N GLY A 158 1.68 34.53 1.94
CA GLY A 158 1.89 34.24 3.36
C GLY A 158 0.79 34.80 4.25
N ASN A 159 0.87 34.58 5.56
CA ASN A 159 -0.04 35.26 6.51
C ASN A 159 0.56 36.62 6.90
N VAL A 160 -0.29 37.63 7.05
CA VAL A 160 0.16 38.94 7.54
C VAL A 160 0.32 38.91 9.06
N LYS A 161 1.43 39.45 9.54
CA LYS A 161 1.65 39.74 10.96
C LYS A 161 1.67 41.25 11.16
N ALA A 162 0.73 41.75 11.95
CA ALA A 162 0.60 43.19 12.18
C ALA A 162 1.86 43.77 12.83
N GLY A 163 2.39 44.85 12.27
CA GLY A 163 3.55 45.56 12.83
C GLY A 163 4.90 44.88 12.58
N GLU A 164 4.96 43.73 11.90
CA GLU A 164 6.21 43.05 11.54
C GLU A 164 6.61 43.34 10.09
N TRP A 165 7.90 43.58 9.87
CA TRP A 165 8.46 43.69 8.52
C TRP A 165 8.45 42.31 7.85
N THR A 166 7.86 42.24 6.66
CA THR A 166 7.83 41.05 5.80
C THR A 166 8.52 41.37 4.48
N HIS A 167 9.40 40.49 4.02
CA HIS A 167 9.94 40.54 2.65
C HIS A 167 9.05 39.74 1.72
N LEU A 168 8.60 40.36 0.65
CA LEU A 168 7.70 39.77 -0.35
C LEU A 168 8.42 39.81 -1.69
N ALA A 169 8.47 38.68 -2.41
CA ALA A 169 9.02 38.66 -3.77
C ALA A 169 8.22 37.78 -4.73
N VAL A 170 8.21 38.19 -5.99
CA VAL A 170 7.65 37.47 -7.13
C VAL A 170 8.76 37.35 -8.17
N VAL A 171 9.06 36.11 -8.55
CA VAL A 171 10.09 35.80 -9.55
C VAL A 171 9.42 35.12 -10.73
N LYS A 172 9.65 35.64 -11.93
CA LYS A 172 9.26 35.00 -13.19
C LYS A 172 10.51 34.54 -13.92
N SER A 173 10.62 33.23 -14.19
CA SER A 173 11.70 32.66 -14.97
C SER A 173 11.22 31.44 -15.76
N HIS A 174 11.63 31.33 -17.03
CA HIS A 174 11.19 30.28 -17.95
C HIS A 174 9.65 30.14 -18.02
N GLY A 175 8.95 31.27 -18.01
CA GLY A 175 7.49 31.34 -17.99
C GLY A 175 6.82 30.90 -16.68
N GLN A 176 7.57 30.43 -15.68
CA GLN A 176 7.04 30.03 -14.38
C GLN A 176 7.12 31.17 -13.37
N VAL A 177 6.11 31.30 -12.51
CA VAL A 177 6.09 32.28 -11.41
C VAL A 177 6.24 31.58 -10.08
N THR A 178 7.19 32.05 -9.28
CA THR A 178 7.40 31.62 -7.90
C THR A 178 7.21 32.79 -6.95
N LEU A 179 6.56 32.52 -5.82
CA LEU A 179 6.30 33.51 -4.77
C LEU A 179 7.23 33.22 -3.60
N TRP A 180 7.65 34.28 -2.90
CA TRP A 180 8.59 34.18 -1.80
C TRP A 180 8.15 35.10 -0.66
N VAL A 181 8.27 34.58 0.57
CA VAL A 181 8.04 35.33 1.80
C VAL A 181 9.24 35.13 2.72
N ASP A 182 9.86 36.21 3.17
CA ASP A 182 11.05 36.19 4.03
C ASP A 182 12.18 35.28 3.51
N GLY A 183 12.33 35.21 2.18
CA GLY A 183 13.32 34.37 1.50
C GLY A 183 12.97 32.89 1.38
N VAL A 184 11.80 32.48 1.86
CA VAL A 184 11.29 31.12 1.73
C VAL A 184 10.34 31.06 0.55
N ARG A 185 10.58 30.11 -0.37
CA ARG A 185 9.69 29.86 -1.50
C ARG A 185 8.34 29.37 -0.99
N VAL A 186 7.27 29.94 -1.52
CA VAL A 186 5.89 29.52 -1.25
C VAL A 186 5.57 28.33 -2.16
N PRO A 187 5.12 27.18 -1.61
CA PRO A 187 4.77 26.02 -2.42
C PRO A 187 3.66 26.32 -3.42
N GLY A 188 3.74 25.74 -4.62
CA GLY A 188 2.74 25.87 -5.69
C GLY A 188 3.19 26.75 -6.85
N ARG A 189 2.30 26.92 -7.84
CA ARG A 189 2.52 27.77 -9.01
C ARG A 189 1.52 28.92 -9.01
N ALA A 190 2.01 30.13 -9.26
CA ALA A 190 1.16 31.28 -9.53
C ALA A 190 1.01 31.46 -11.05
N ALA A 191 -0.10 32.07 -11.47
CA ALA A 191 -0.27 32.41 -12.88
C ALA A 191 0.78 33.44 -13.33
N ALA A 192 1.26 33.28 -14.57
CA ALA A 192 2.15 34.25 -15.18
C ALA A 192 1.42 35.60 -15.37
N PRO A 193 1.90 36.69 -14.76
CA PRO A 193 1.27 37.98 -14.96
C PRO A 193 1.50 38.47 -16.40
N GLY A 194 0.44 39.03 -16.99
CA GLY A 194 0.50 39.72 -18.28
C GLY A 194 1.13 41.11 -18.18
N LYS A 195 1.43 41.75 -19.32
CA LYS A 195 2.09 43.08 -19.37
C LYS A 195 1.29 44.22 -18.73
N GLY A 196 -0.02 44.06 -18.54
CA GLY A 196 -0.89 45.05 -17.91
C GLY A 196 -0.92 46.41 -18.64
N PRO A 197 -1.69 47.38 -18.10
CA PRO A 197 -1.59 48.78 -18.49
C PRO A 197 -0.26 49.34 -18.02
N ALA A 198 0.22 50.39 -18.70
CA ALA A 198 1.48 51.06 -18.37
C ALA A 198 1.37 51.80 -17.01
N ASN A 199 1.53 51.07 -15.90
CA ASN A 199 1.55 51.61 -14.55
C ASN A 199 2.56 50.85 -13.68
N PHE A 200 3.30 51.60 -12.88
CA PHE A 200 4.06 51.07 -11.75
C PHE A 200 3.84 51.98 -10.55
N SER A 201 3.34 51.42 -9.45
CA SER A 201 3.03 52.19 -8.25
C SER A 201 3.34 51.46 -6.95
N ILE A 202 3.59 52.23 -5.88
CA ILE A 202 3.88 51.78 -4.52
C ILE A 202 2.86 52.42 -3.58
N GLY A 203 2.22 51.61 -2.73
CA GLY A 203 1.26 52.04 -1.71
C GLY A 203 -0.21 52.10 -2.15
N ALA A 204 -0.50 51.98 -3.46
CA ALA A 204 -1.85 51.84 -4.02
C ALA A 204 -1.74 51.36 -5.48
N THR A 205 -2.83 50.87 -6.10
CA THR A 205 -2.87 50.68 -7.56
C THR A 205 -3.09 51.99 -8.31
N ALA A 206 -3.86 52.91 -7.72
CA ALA A 206 -4.02 54.29 -8.16
C ALA A 206 -4.46 55.16 -6.96
N PRO A 207 -4.32 56.49 -7.00
CA PRO A 207 -4.89 57.36 -5.97
C PRO A 207 -6.38 57.07 -5.80
N GLY A 208 -6.83 56.76 -4.58
CA GLY A 208 -8.21 56.39 -4.27
C GLY A 208 -8.53 54.90 -4.34
N ARG A 209 -7.61 54.03 -4.80
CA ARG A 209 -7.89 52.63 -5.11
C ARG A 209 -6.89 51.65 -4.47
N GLU A 210 -7.43 50.67 -3.75
CA GLU A 210 -6.67 49.57 -3.12
C GLU A 210 -5.50 50.08 -2.27
N GLN A 211 -5.76 51.15 -1.52
CA GLN A 211 -4.78 51.85 -0.69
C GLN A 211 -4.15 50.90 0.35
N PHE A 212 -2.82 50.90 0.47
CA PHE A 212 -2.14 50.16 1.53
C PHE A 212 -2.19 50.91 2.87
N ASP A 213 -2.61 50.21 3.94
CA ASP A 213 -2.54 50.67 5.33
C ASP A 213 -1.30 50.09 6.03
N GLY A 214 -0.15 50.73 5.79
CA GLY A 214 1.12 50.19 6.25
C GLY A 214 2.33 50.99 5.79
N TRP A 215 3.51 50.41 5.97
CA TRP A 215 4.79 51.01 5.63
C TRP A 215 5.50 50.18 4.55
N VAL A 216 6.12 50.86 3.59
CA VAL A 216 6.99 50.24 2.58
C VAL A 216 8.38 50.84 2.71
N ALA A 217 9.36 49.98 2.94
CA ALA A 217 10.74 50.40 3.19
C ALA A 217 11.58 50.41 1.91
N GLU A 218 11.41 49.39 1.08
CA GLU A 218 12.23 49.19 -0.12
C GLU A 218 11.47 48.39 -1.16
N VAL A 219 11.60 48.78 -2.43
CA VAL A 219 11.06 48.05 -3.58
C VAL A 219 12.14 47.94 -4.64
N ARG A 220 12.40 46.73 -5.16
CA ARG A 220 13.38 46.51 -6.23
C ARG A 220 12.78 45.64 -7.33
N LEU A 221 13.00 46.07 -8.56
CA LEU A 221 12.77 45.29 -9.77
C LEU A 221 14.13 45.00 -10.40
N SER A 222 14.42 43.73 -10.67
CA SER A 222 15.66 43.31 -11.34
C SER A 222 15.38 42.32 -12.47
N THR A 223 16.32 42.20 -13.40
CA THR A 223 16.34 41.16 -14.45
C THR A 223 17.58 40.30 -14.33
N PHE A 224 17.58 39.13 -14.97
CA PHE A 224 18.69 38.19 -14.97
C PHE A 224 18.72 37.35 -16.26
N ALA A 225 19.86 36.73 -16.54
CA ALA A 225 19.96 35.75 -17.62
C ALA A 225 19.17 34.47 -17.27
N PRO A 226 18.60 33.74 -18.25
CA PRO A 226 17.91 32.47 -17.99
C PRO A 226 18.75 31.51 -17.14
N GLY A 227 18.15 30.95 -16.07
CA GLY A 227 18.83 30.05 -15.13
C GLY A 227 19.82 30.70 -14.16
N ALA A 228 20.00 32.02 -14.20
CA ALA A 228 21.03 32.71 -13.39
C ALA A 228 20.53 33.26 -12.05
N PHE A 229 19.25 33.13 -11.71
CA PHE A 229 18.70 33.64 -10.45
C PHE A 229 18.93 32.66 -9.29
N ASP A 230 19.54 33.16 -8.21
CA ASP A 230 19.74 32.44 -6.95
C ASP A 230 19.07 33.21 -5.81
N ALA A 231 17.91 32.73 -5.34
CA ALA A 231 17.16 33.37 -4.27
C ALA A 231 17.97 33.57 -2.96
N ALA A 232 18.97 32.74 -2.69
CA ALA A 232 19.81 32.85 -1.50
C ALA A 232 20.88 33.96 -1.62
N ALA A 233 21.21 34.39 -2.84
CA ALA A 233 22.19 35.43 -3.13
C ALA A 233 21.57 36.74 -3.60
N ASP A 234 20.41 36.67 -4.26
CA ASP A 234 19.91 37.76 -5.08
C ASP A 234 18.75 38.52 -4.47
N LEU A 235 18.00 37.97 -3.51
CA LEU A 235 16.93 38.68 -2.81
C LEU A 235 17.48 39.73 -1.82
N LEU A 236 16.69 40.76 -1.49
CA LEU A 236 16.99 41.81 -0.51
C LEU A 236 16.98 41.32 0.95
N LEU A 237 17.68 40.23 1.23
CA LEU A 237 17.83 39.61 2.54
C LEU A 237 19.30 39.65 2.98
N ASP A 238 19.58 39.26 4.24
CA ASP A 238 20.96 39.07 4.69
C ASP A 238 21.58 37.86 3.97
N THR A 239 22.19 38.12 2.83
CA THR A 239 22.83 37.14 1.94
C THR A 239 23.92 36.34 2.63
N ALA A 240 24.57 36.87 3.68
CA ALA A 240 25.57 36.12 4.43
C ALA A 240 24.92 35.04 5.30
N LYS A 241 23.81 35.36 5.97
CA LYS A 241 23.04 34.41 6.78
C LYS A 241 22.36 33.34 5.91
N ALA A 242 21.77 33.74 4.79
CA ALA A 242 21.12 32.82 3.85
C ALA A 242 22.12 31.85 3.20
N LYS A 243 23.27 32.35 2.72
CA LYS A 243 24.34 31.50 2.16
C LYS A 243 24.90 30.51 3.17
N LYS A 244 25.08 30.94 4.43
CA LYS A 244 25.52 30.05 5.51
C LYS A 244 24.51 28.92 5.77
N ALA A 245 23.22 29.24 5.84
CA ALA A 245 22.18 28.24 6.03
C ALA A 245 22.10 27.25 4.86
N HIS A 246 22.21 27.74 3.63
CA HIS A 246 22.23 26.91 2.42
C HIS A 246 23.44 25.97 2.37
N ALA A 247 24.63 26.47 2.68
CA ALA A 247 25.86 25.67 2.73
C ALA A 247 25.78 24.56 3.79
N VAL A 248 25.18 24.84 4.97
CA VAL A 248 24.93 23.84 6.00
C VAL A 248 23.96 22.77 5.50
N ALA A 249 22.86 23.16 4.85
CA ALA A 249 21.90 22.21 4.30
C ALA A 249 22.53 21.29 3.24
N ILE A 250 23.39 21.82 2.36
CA ILE A 250 24.14 20.99 1.40
C ILE A 250 25.08 20.03 2.12
N ALA A 251 25.83 20.50 3.12
CA ALA A 251 26.76 19.66 3.87
C ALA A 251 26.04 18.51 4.59
N ASP A 252 24.86 18.78 5.17
CA ASP A 252 24.01 17.77 5.81
C ASP A 252 23.52 16.72 4.82
N ARG A 253 23.12 17.13 3.61
CA ARG A 253 22.71 16.21 2.52
C ARG A 253 23.86 15.32 2.07
N VAL A 254 25.05 15.92 1.85
CA VAL A 254 26.26 15.15 1.49
C VAL A 254 26.57 14.12 2.57
N ALA A 255 26.55 14.53 3.84
CA ALA A 255 26.79 13.62 4.96
C ALA A 255 25.75 12.49 5.04
N LEU A 256 24.48 12.77 4.73
CA LEU A 256 23.44 11.75 4.63
C LEU A 256 23.75 10.76 3.49
N VAL A 257 24.04 11.24 2.29
CA VAL A 257 24.35 10.40 1.12
C VAL A 257 25.56 9.51 1.38
N GLU A 258 26.64 10.04 1.99
CA GLU A 258 27.80 9.22 2.39
C GLU A 258 27.41 8.06 3.30
N ARG A 259 26.56 8.31 4.31
CA ARG A 259 26.07 7.25 5.20
C ARG A 259 25.31 6.18 4.42
N LEU A 260 24.46 6.57 3.46
CA LEU A 260 23.71 5.64 2.62
C LEU A 260 24.62 4.78 1.75
N LEU A 261 25.68 5.36 1.18
CA LEU A 261 26.66 4.63 0.35
C LEU A 261 27.44 3.58 1.14
N THR A 262 27.61 3.80 2.44
CA THR A 262 28.29 2.87 3.36
C THR A 262 27.35 1.98 4.17
N ALA A 263 26.03 2.06 3.95
CA ALA A 263 25.06 1.30 4.71
C ALA A 263 25.26 -0.21 4.48
N PRO A 264 25.46 -1.01 5.55
CA PRO A 264 25.63 -2.46 5.41
C PRO A 264 24.43 -3.07 4.68
N GLY A 265 24.70 -3.92 3.67
CA GLY A 265 23.67 -4.57 2.86
C GLY A 265 23.19 -3.77 1.64
N ALA A 266 23.53 -2.48 1.55
CA ALA A 266 23.33 -1.68 0.35
C ALA A 266 24.55 -1.72 -0.58
N VAL A 267 24.32 -1.56 -1.88
CA VAL A 267 25.36 -1.56 -2.92
C VAL A 267 25.42 -0.18 -3.55
N ALA A 268 26.54 0.52 -3.40
CA ALA A 268 26.80 1.76 -4.13
C ALA A 268 27.04 1.46 -5.61
N VAL A 269 26.33 2.16 -6.50
CA VAL A 269 26.40 1.92 -7.95
C VAL A 269 26.56 3.23 -8.73
N THR A 270 27.11 3.16 -9.93
CA THR A 270 27.20 4.28 -10.88
C THR A 270 26.05 4.31 -11.89
N ARG A 271 25.28 3.22 -11.96
CA ARG A 271 24.01 3.06 -12.69
C ARG A 271 23.22 1.94 -12.02
N PHE A 272 21.90 2.01 -12.04
CA PHE A 272 21.09 0.91 -11.56
C PHE A 272 21.26 -0.35 -12.41
N ASP A 273 21.35 -1.49 -11.73
CA ASP A 273 21.44 -2.81 -12.34
C ASP A 273 20.24 -3.66 -11.90
N GLU A 274 19.14 -3.59 -12.65
CA GLU A 274 17.92 -4.34 -12.31
C GLU A 274 18.03 -5.84 -12.64
N ARG A 275 18.89 -6.23 -13.60
CA ARG A 275 18.98 -7.62 -14.14
C ARG A 275 17.59 -8.26 -14.32
N ALA A 276 16.79 -7.65 -15.18
CA ALA A 276 15.42 -8.10 -15.44
C ALA A 276 15.37 -9.59 -15.81
N ALA A 277 14.39 -10.32 -15.28
CA ALA A 277 14.17 -11.72 -15.60
C ALA A 277 13.82 -11.88 -17.08
N THR A 278 14.47 -12.83 -17.76
CA THR A 278 14.27 -13.09 -19.20
C THR A 278 13.36 -14.30 -19.47
N ASP A 279 13.29 -15.24 -18.53
CA ASP A 279 12.42 -16.41 -18.59
C ASP A 279 11.06 -16.08 -17.94
N ASP A 280 10.01 -16.80 -18.31
CA ASP A 280 8.71 -16.68 -17.62
C ASP A 280 8.84 -17.16 -16.17
N TRP A 281 8.72 -16.22 -15.25
CA TRP A 281 8.91 -16.42 -13.82
C TRP A 281 7.90 -17.39 -13.17
N LEU A 282 6.74 -17.62 -13.80
CA LEU A 282 5.78 -18.64 -13.35
C LEU A 282 6.20 -20.07 -13.69
N LEU A 283 7.07 -20.23 -14.70
CA LEU A 283 7.60 -21.53 -15.13
C LEU A 283 8.95 -21.82 -14.49
N LYS A 284 9.81 -20.79 -14.38
CA LYS A 284 11.16 -20.91 -13.87
C LYS A 284 11.49 -19.76 -12.93
N PRO A 285 11.94 -20.02 -11.68
CA PRO A 285 12.33 -18.96 -10.78
C PRO A 285 13.42 -18.05 -11.37
N PRO A 286 13.32 -16.72 -11.23
CA PRO A 286 14.37 -15.78 -11.64
C PRO A 286 15.70 -16.09 -10.94
N ALA A 287 16.80 -15.97 -11.68
CA ALA A 287 18.15 -16.10 -11.13
C ALA A 287 18.61 -14.82 -10.38
N THR A 288 17.96 -13.68 -10.66
CA THR A 288 18.28 -12.41 -10.03
C THR A 288 17.79 -12.40 -8.59
N LEU A 289 18.72 -12.23 -7.66
CA LEU A 289 18.42 -12.09 -6.24
C LEU A 289 18.09 -10.64 -5.90
N THR A 290 17.41 -10.47 -4.77
CA THR A 290 17.06 -9.17 -4.25
C THR A 290 18.29 -8.33 -3.91
N SER A 291 18.25 -7.04 -4.28
CA SER A 291 19.30 -6.06 -4.03
C SER A 291 18.73 -4.71 -3.57
N VAL A 292 19.56 -3.98 -2.82
CA VAL A 292 19.33 -2.57 -2.44
C VAL A 292 20.49 -1.77 -2.98
N GLN A 293 20.22 -0.89 -3.93
CA GLN A 293 21.24 -0.13 -4.67
C GLN A 293 21.13 1.35 -4.35
N VAL A 294 22.27 2.05 -4.22
CA VAL A 294 22.34 3.49 -3.97
C VAL A 294 23.13 4.15 -5.10
N LEU A 295 22.49 5.09 -5.80
CA LEU A 295 23.05 5.85 -6.91
C LEU A 295 23.18 7.32 -6.51
N PRO A 296 24.38 7.83 -6.17
CA PRO A 296 24.56 9.22 -5.80
C PRO A 296 24.65 10.12 -7.04
N THR A 297 24.30 11.40 -6.88
CA THR A 297 24.67 12.43 -7.87
C THR A 297 26.17 12.71 -7.83
N ARG A 298 26.69 13.38 -8.87
CA ARG A 298 28.12 13.72 -8.98
C ARG A 298 28.63 14.58 -7.82
N ASP A 299 27.80 15.51 -7.35
CA ASP A 299 28.10 16.39 -6.21
C ASP A 299 27.78 15.74 -4.84
N ARG A 300 27.22 14.53 -4.84
CA ARG A 300 26.76 13.79 -3.67
C ARG A 300 25.73 14.53 -2.80
N ALA A 301 25.10 15.58 -3.33
CA ALA A 301 24.08 16.34 -2.61
C ALA A 301 22.69 15.68 -2.67
N SER A 302 22.52 14.67 -3.52
CA SER A 302 21.33 13.82 -3.57
C SER A 302 21.71 12.40 -4.02
N ALA A 303 20.77 11.46 -3.87
CA ALA A 303 20.93 10.09 -4.32
C ALA A 303 19.58 9.48 -4.69
N GLN A 304 19.60 8.36 -5.41
CA GLN A 304 18.46 7.48 -5.55
C GLN A 304 18.74 6.14 -4.87
N ILE A 305 17.71 5.54 -4.28
CA ILE A 305 17.76 4.21 -3.67
C ILE A 305 16.80 3.32 -4.44
N MET A 306 17.25 2.15 -4.90
CA MET A 306 16.41 1.18 -5.59
C MET A 306 16.42 -0.16 -4.88
N LEU A 307 15.23 -0.67 -4.57
CA LEU A 307 15.00 -2.06 -4.18
C LEU A 307 14.62 -2.83 -5.44
N SER A 308 15.26 -3.94 -5.76
CA SER A 308 14.92 -4.73 -6.96
C SER A 308 15.27 -6.21 -6.81
N ASN A 309 14.52 -7.08 -7.48
CA ASN A 309 14.77 -8.53 -7.58
C ASN A 309 14.73 -9.06 -9.04
N GLY A 310 14.84 -8.17 -10.03
CA GLY A 310 14.73 -8.52 -11.45
C GLY A 310 13.30 -8.75 -11.96
N LEU A 311 12.31 -8.83 -11.07
CA LEU A 311 10.89 -8.89 -11.42
C LEU A 311 10.19 -7.55 -11.15
N VAL A 312 10.51 -6.91 -10.03
CA VAL A 312 10.00 -5.61 -9.65
C VAL A 312 11.12 -4.73 -9.13
N SER A 313 10.92 -3.42 -9.21
CA SER A 313 11.76 -2.44 -8.56
C SER A 313 10.92 -1.32 -7.94
N ARG A 314 11.41 -0.74 -6.84
CA ARG A 314 10.87 0.49 -6.23
C ARG A 314 12.02 1.45 -5.98
N THR A 315 11.90 2.67 -6.49
CA THR A 315 12.96 3.68 -6.55
C THR A 315 12.54 4.93 -5.79
N PHE A 316 13.44 5.40 -4.93
CA PHE A 316 13.26 6.55 -4.06
C PHE A 316 14.30 7.61 -4.37
N LEU A 317 13.88 8.86 -4.47
CA LEU A 317 14.77 10.01 -4.54
C LEU A 317 15.05 10.53 -3.13
N VAL A 318 16.34 10.76 -2.84
CA VAL A 318 16.83 11.34 -1.59
C VAL A 318 17.43 12.71 -1.89
N THR A 319 16.82 13.76 -1.34
CA THR A 319 17.32 15.14 -1.34
C THR A 319 17.48 15.62 0.11
N ASP A 320 16.69 16.60 0.56
CA ASP A 320 16.51 16.94 1.98
C ASP A 320 15.42 16.11 2.67
N ASN A 321 14.77 15.23 1.92
CA ASN A 321 13.86 14.19 2.39
C ASN A 321 13.88 13.01 1.41
N LEU A 322 12.94 12.06 1.55
CA LEU A 322 12.82 10.89 0.69
C LEU A 322 11.43 10.81 0.06
N GLY A 323 11.34 10.54 -1.24
CA GLY A 323 10.07 10.29 -1.92
C GLY A 323 10.16 9.19 -2.99
N CYS A 324 9.14 8.35 -3.07
CA CYS A 324 8.99 7.33 -4.12
C CYS A 324 8.82 8.00 -5.50
N VAL A 325 9.75 7.73 -6.42
CA VAL A 325 9.76 8.29 -7.78
C VAL A 325 9.59 7.21 -8.86
N GLY A 326 9.56 5.93 -8.49
CA GLY A 326 9.28 4.84 -9.42
C GLY A 326 8.90 3.55 -8.70
N MET A 327 8.05 2.76 -9.33
CA MET A 327 7.64 1.43 -8.93
C MET A 327 7.34 0.64 -10.20
N ARG A 328 8.29 -0.19 -10.63
CA ARG A 328 8.33 -0.74 -11.97
C ARG A 328 8.25 -2.25 -11.96
N ARG A 329 7.58 -2.79 -12.97
CA ARG A 329 7.64 -4.19 -13.37
C ARG A 329 8.86 -4.38 -14.29
N SER A 330 9.97 -4.85 -13.72
CA SER A 330 11.30 -4.80 -14.34
C SER A 330 11.43 -5.56 -15.66
N ASP A 331 10.79 -6.73 -15.77
CA ASP A 331 10.80 -7.61 -16.96
C ASP A 331 10.01 -7.05 -18.15
N THR A 332 8.91 -6.35 -17.92
CA THR A 332 8.11 -5.69 -18.98
C THR A 332 8.51 -4.24 -19.21
N GLY A 333 9.21 -3.64 -18.26
CA GLY A 333 9.56 -2.23 -18.26
C GLY A 333 8.42 -1.26 -17.92
N THR A 334 7.34 -1.78 -17.33
CA THR A 334 6.12 -1.00 -17.04
C THR A 334 6.22 -0.22 -15.73
N GLU A 335 6.00 1.08 -15.77
CA GLU A 335 5.98 1.97 -14.60
C GLU A 335 4.58 2.08 -14.01
N PHE A 336 4.44 1.88 -12.69
CA PHE A 336 3.15 1.93 -12.00
C PHE A 336 2.89 3.28 -11.35
N VAL A 337 3.93 4.04 -10.99
CA VAL A 337 3.77 5.32 -10.27
C VAL A 337 3.78 6.48 -11.26
N ARG A 338 2.77 7.36 -11.14
CA ARG A 338 2.67 8.58 -11.95
C ARG A 338 3.09 9.86 -11.22
N ALA A 339 3.12 9.85 -9.90
CA ALA A 339 3.44 11.03 -9.10
C ALA A 339 3.95 10.67 -7.69
N VAL A 340 4.75 11.56 -7.12
CA VAL A 340 5.26 11.42 -5.74
C VAL A 340 4.15 11.70 -4.74
N LYS A 341 4.06 10.87 -3.70
CA LYS A 341 3.15 11.02 -2.55
C LYS A 341 3.92 10.80 -1.24
N PRO A 342 3.36 11.18 -0.08
CA PRO A 342 3.95 10.86 1.21
C PRO A 342 4.11 9.35 1.38
N GLU A 343 5.20 8.92 2.02
CA GLU A 343 5.43 7.49 2.26
C GLU A 343 4.38 6.96 3.25
N VAL A 344 4.08 7.71 4.30
CA VAL A 344 3.02 7.38 5.27
C VAL A 344 2.36 8.68 5.72
N ARG A 345 1.08 8.62 6.09
CA ARG A 345 0.43 9.69 6.85
C ARG A 345 -0.02 9.12 8.19
N VAL A 346 0.30 9.80 9.28
CA VAL A 346 -0.09 9.40 10.64
C VAL A 346 -0.75 10.58 11.32
N LYS A 347 -1.92 10.37 11.92
CA LYS A 347 -2.56 11.37 12.77
C LYS A 347 -2.17 11.10 14.22
N VAL A 348 -1.43 12.04 14.81
CA VAL A 348 -0.95 11.94 16.20
C VAL A 348 -1.58 13.04 17.03
N ASP A 349 -2.28 12.67 18.11
CA ASP A 349 -3.03 13.57 18.98
C ASP A 349 -3.89 14.59 18.20
N GLY A 350 -4.63 14.10 17.19
CA GLY A 350 -5.51 14.87 16.35
C GLY A 350 -4.84 15.60 15.17
N THR A 351 -3.51 15.60 15.09
CA THR A 351 -2.77 16.34 14.04
C THR A 351 -2.21 15.38 13.00
N TRP A 352 -2.55 15.59 11.72
CA TRP A 352 -1.95 14.84 10.61
C TRP A 352 -0.50 15.24 10.39
N VAL A 353 0.35 14.22 10.26
CA VAL A 353 1.76 14.39 9.95
C VAL A 353 2.13 13.47 8.79
N GLU A 354 2.85 14.04 7.83
CA GLU A 354 3.35 13.30 6.68
C GLU A 354 4.78 12.82 6.94
N VAL A 355 5.09 11.63 6.44
CA VAL A 355 6.39 10.99 6.58
C VAL A 355 7.02 10.90 5.19
N GLY A 356 8.19 11.51 5.03
CA GLY A 356 8.82 11.61 3.72
C GLY A 356 7.93 12.36 2.72
N GLY A 357 7.96 11.90 1.47
CA GLY A 357 7.34 12.56 0.34
C GLY A 357 8.12 13.79 -0.11
N LEU A 358 8.01 14.06 -1.41
CA LEU A 358 8.51 15.29 -2.02
C LEU A 358 7.37 15.97 -2.77
N ILE A 359 7.44 17.30 -2.84
CA ILE A 359 6.50 18.16 -3.57
C ILE A 359 7.27 18.99 -4.60
N GLY A 360 6.54 19.70 -5.46
CA GLY A 360 7.12 20.59 -6.47
C GLY A 360 7.11 20.05 -7.89
N ALA A 361 6.63 18.82 -8.10
CA ALA A 361 6.38 18.30 -9.44
C ALA A 361 5.44 19.24 -10.23
N ALA A 362 5.71 19.38 -11.52
CA ALA A 362 4.96 20.30 -12.38
C ALA A 362 3.52 19.87 -12.63
N ASP A 363 3.28 18.56 -12.59
CA ASP A 363 2.02 17.88 -12.81
C ASP A 363 2.00 16.56 -12.00
N HIS A 364 0.84 15.92 -11.89
CA HIS A 364 0.66 14.66 -11.18
C HIS A 364 0.14 13.52 -12.09
N SER A 365 0.00 13.74 -13.40
CA SER A 365 -0.40 12.73 -14.39
C SER A 365 0.75 11.80 -14.80
N PHE A 366 1.98 12.29 -14.69
CA PHE A 366 3.23 11.62 -15.05
C PHE A 366 4.38 12.31 -14.30
N LEU A 367 5.56 11.69 -14.29
CA LEU A 367 6.72 12.19 -13.58
C LEU A 367 7.97 12.13 -14.47
N TYR A 368 8.50 13.30 -14.83
CA TYR A 368 9.75 13.39 -15.59
C TYR A 368 10.97 13.37 -14.65
N PRO A 369 12.03 12.57 -14.94
CA PRO A 369 13.26 12.59 -14.16
C PRO A 369 13.91 13.97 -14.05
N GLU A 370 13.73 14.83 -15.05
CA GLU A 370 14.23 16.20 -15.07
C GLU A 370 13.65 17.05 -13.92
N TRP A 371 12.45 16.71 -13.43
CA TRP A 371 11.82 17.44 -12.33
C TRP A 371 12.43 17.10 -10.97
N PHE A 372 13.23 16.03 -10.86
CA PHE A 372 13.79 15.59 -9.58
C PHE A 372 14.67 16.65 -8.92
N ALA A 373 15.33 17.51 -9.71
CA ALA A 373 16.15 18.60 -9.19
C ALA A 373 15.32 19.70 -8.49
N ASP A 374 14.05 19.82 -8.85
CA ASP A 374 13.13 20.84 -8.31
C ASP A 374 12.27 20.30 -7.16
N LEU A 375 12.35 19.00 -6.87
CA LEU A 375 11.58 18.37 -5.80
C LEU A 375 12.14 18.73 -4.43
N GLU A 376 11.25 19.19 -3.55
CA GLU A 376 11.58 19.64 -2.20
C GLU A 376 10.73 18.94 -1.16
N SER A 377 11.21 18.89 0.08
CA SER A 377 10.42 18.34 1.17
C SER A 377 9.20 19.20 1.48
N ARG A 378 8.08 18.53 1.77
CA ARG A 378 6.88 19.20 2.28
C ARG A 378 7.15 19.88 3.64
N PRO A 379 6.68 21.11 3.86
CA PRO A 379 6.72 21.75 5.18
C PRO A 379 6.01 20.91 6.25
N GLY A 380 6.64 20.76 7.41
CA GLY A 380 6.07 20.02 8.56
C GLY A 380 6.15 18.50 8.49
N ALA A 381 6.61 17.91 7.38
CA ALA A 381 6.83 16.46 7.27
C ALA A 381 8.02 15.99 8.12
N LEU A 382 7.98 14.74 8.59
CA LEU A 382 9.17 14.11 9.16
C LEU A 382 10.23 13.94 8.07
N ARG A 383 11.48 14.19 8.45
CA ARG A 383 12.65 14.14 7.57
C ARG A 383 13.32 12.79 7.62
N PHE A 384 13.69 12.28 6.46
CA PHE A 384 14.52 11.11 6.31
C PHE A 384 15.91 11.35 6.92
N THR A 385 16.35 10.45 7.81
CA THR A 385 17.62 10.59 8.55
C THR A 385 18.65 9.51 8.21
N GLY A 386 18.21 8.41 7.59
CA GLY A 386 19.06 7.30 7.16
C GLY A 386 18.28 6.01 6.93
N MET A 387 18.99 4.94 6.60
CA MET A 387 18.37 3.63 6.38
C MET A 387 19.15 2.50 7.05
N THR A 388 18.45 1.40 7.30
CA THR A 388 19.02 0.11 7.68
C THR A 388 18.56 -0.97 6.70
N VAL A 389 19.49 -1.79 6.20
CA VAL A 389 19.18 -2.95 5.33
C VAL A 389 19.39 -4.24 6.11
N GLY A 390 18.46 -5.18 5.96
CA GLY A 390 18.51 -6.49 6.61
C GLY A 390 17.71 -7.54 5.85
N GLU A 391 17.37 -8.61 6.55
CA GLU A 391 16.53 -9.69 6.02
C GLU A 391 15.04 -9.44 6.33
N PRO A 392 14.12 -10.03 5.54
CA PRO A 392 12.69 -10.04 5.84
C PRO A 392 12.38 -10.59 7.25
N VAL A 393 11.32 -10.07 7.88
CA VAL A 393 10.93 -10.45 9.25
C VAL A 393 9.69 -11.33 9.24
N LYS A 394 9.79 -12.52 9.85
CA LYS A 394 8.65 -13.45 9.96
C LYS A 394 7.46 -12.76 10.65
N PRO A 395 6.23 -12.83 10.08
CA PRO A 395 5.02 -12.31 10.73
C PRO A 395 4.60 -13.09 11.96
N TYR A 396 4.82 -14.40 11.96
CA TYR A 396 4.54 -15.33 13.05
C TYR A 396 5.50 -16.52 12.96
N ASP A 397 5.58 -17.29 14.04
CA ASP A 397 6.31 -18.56 14.04
C ASP A 397 5.57 -19.58 13.16
N TRP A 398 6.29 -20.23 12.25
CA TRP A 398 5.77 -21.37 11.50
C TRP A 398 6.90 -22.36 11.22
N ARG A 399 6.55 -23.63 11.08
CA ARG A 399 7.43 -24.69 10.63
C ARG A 399 6.65 -25.66 9.73
N PRO A 400 7.30 -26.29 8.74
CA PRO A 400 6.66 -27.30 7.90
C PRO A 400 6.03 -28.41 8.75
N LYS A 401 4.77 -28.71 8.47
CA LYS A 401 3.95 -29.75 9.12
C LYS A 401 2.88 -30.20 8.14
N CYS A 402 2.16 -31.29 8.45
CA CYS A 402 0.97 -31.71 7.69
C CYS A 402 1.24 -31.81 6.18
N ASN A 403 2.35 -32.42 5.79
CA ASN A 403 2.74 -32.59 4.39
C ASN A 403 3.09 -31.31 3.62
N ALA A 404 3.17 -30.15 4.29
CA ALA A 404 3.63 -28.92 3.67
C ALA A 404 5.09 -29.06 3.18
N PRO A 405 5.41 -28.48 2.02
CA PRO A 405 6.79 -28.44 1.54
C PRO A 405 7.68 -27.66 2.51
N ALA A 406 8.94 -28.08 2.63
CA ALA A 406 9.93 -27.33 3.38
C ALA A 406 10.35 -26.09 2.57
N VAL A 407 9.98 -24.91 3.06
CA VAL A 407 10.32 -23.62 2.46
C VAL A 407 11.04 -22.72 3.48
N PRO A 408 11.92 -21.81 3.04
CA PRO A 408 12.54 -20.82 3.94
C PRO A 408 11.47 -19.97 4.64
N TRP A 409 11.57 -19.86 5.97
CA TRP A 409 10.72 -18.99 6.77
C TRP A 409 11.55 -18.23 7.83
N PRO A 410 11.63 -16.89 7.78
CA PRO A 410 10.96 -15.99 6.83
C PRO A 410 11.41 -16.22 5.37
N PRO A 411 10.63 -15.73 4.38
CA PRO A 411 10.99 -15.80 2.97
C PRO A 411 12.33 -15.09 2.72
N LYS A 412 13.11 -15.59 1.75
CA LYS A 412 14.35 -14.93 1.34
C LYS A 412 14.06 -13.61 0.62
N GLY A 413 14.92 -12.62 0.80
CA GLY A 413 14.76 -11.30 0.20
C GLY A 413 15.59 -10.24 0.93
N ARG A 414 15.18 -8.98 0.81
CA ARG A 414 15.77 -7.88 1.58
C ARG A 414 14.69 -7.02 2.22
N ARG A 415 14.98 -6.55 3.42
CA ARG A 415 14.24 -5.52 4.12
C ARG A 415 15.03 -4.23 4.15
N VAL A 416 14.39 -3.12 3.85
CA VAL A 416 14.91 -1.77 4.07
C VAL A 416 14.04 -1.06 5.07
N THR A 417 14.64 -0.47 6.10
CA THR A 417 13.96 0.44 7.03
C THR A 417 14.47 1.85 6.76
N PHE A 418 13.58 2.74 6.36
CA PHE A 418 13.85 4.18 6.25
C PHE A 418 13.44 4.87 7.55
N HIS A 419 14.39 5.60 8.14
CA HIS A 419 14.21 6.27 9.43
C HIS A 419 13.78 7.72 9.21
N PHE A 420 12.72 8.15 9.91
CA PHE A 420 12.20 9.50 9.84
C PHE A 420 12.08 10.14 11.22
N ALA A 421 12.52 11.38 11.33
CA ALA A 421 12.47 12.17 12.56
C ALA A 421 11.86 13.56 12.32
N PRO A 422 11.19 14.14 13.33
CA PRO A 422 10.67 15.48 13.24
C PRO A 422 11.82 16.49 13.28
N LEU A 423 11.63 17.65 12.64
CA LEU A 423 12.54 18.78 12.82
C LEU A 423 12.58 19.17 14.30
N ALA A 424 13.73 19.67 14.77
CA ALA A 424 13.87 20.09 16.17
C ALA A 424 12.78 21.09 16.60
N SER A 425 12.35 21.98 15.71
CA SER A 425 11.29 22.97 15.97
C SER A 425 9.85 22.44 15.92
N ALA A 426 9.63 21.16 15.55
CA ALA A 426 8.29 20.63 15.36
C ALA A 426 7.54 20.39 16.69
N ALA A 427 6.22 20.58 16.66
CA ALA A 427 5.33 20.37 17.81
C ALA A 427 5.28 18.89 18.27
N ILE A 428 5.60 17.95 17.39
CA ILE A 428 5.64 16.50 17.65
C ILE A 428 7.05 15.98 17.99
N ARG A 429 7.91 16.82 18.57
CA ARG A 429 9.27 16.43 18.96
C ARG A 429 9.23 15.16 19.82
N GLY A 430 10.05 14.17 19.47
CA GLY A 430 10.11 12.87 20.16
C GLY A 430 9.24 11.77 19.54
N VAL A 431 8.42 12.06 18.53
CA VAL A 431 7.72 11.03 17.74
C VAL A 431 8.51 10.73 16.47
N THR A 432 9.07 9.53 16.34
CA THR A 432 9.76 9.08 15.11
C THR A 432 8.93 8.04 14.36
N VAL A 433 9.18 7.92 13.05
CA VAL A 433 8.53 6.91 12.21
C VAL A 433 9.58 6.15 11.41
N ASP A 434 9.54 4.84 11.48
CA ASP A 434 10.32 3.94 10.63
C ASP A 434 9.39 3.33 9.59
N VAL A 435 9.69 3.52 8.30
CA VAL A 435 8.96 2.90 7.18
C VAL A 435 9.75 1.69 6.70
N HIS A 436 9.10 0.54 6.67
CA HIS A 436 9.72 -0.74 6.33
C HIS A 436 9.23 -1.23 4.98
N TYR A 437 10.17 -1.56 4.10
CA TYR A 437 9.95 -2.21 2.82
C TYR A 437 10.56 -3.60 2.82
N GLU A 438 9.85 -4.60 2.29
CA GLU A 438 10.44 -5.90 1.94
C GLU A 438 10.21 -6.19 0.45
N VAL A 439 11.23 -6.74 -0.18
CA VAL A 439 11.20 -7.32 -1.52
C VAL A 439 11.74 -8.75 -1.42
N TYR A 440 11.04 -9.68 -2.06
CA TYR A 440 11.27 -11.11 -1.89
C TYR A 440 11.94 -11.73 -3.12
N ASP A 441 12.80 -12.72 -2.94
CA ASP A 441 13.39 -13.43 -4.07
C ASP A 441 12.32 -14.18 -4.88
N GLY A 442 12.36 -14.05 -6.20
CA GLY A 442 11.52 -14.81 -7.13
C GLY A 442 10.03 -14.47 -7.15
N LEU A 443 9.61 -13.37 -6.51
CA LEU A 443 8.21 -12.96 -6.45
C LEU A 443 8.04 -11.47 -6.82
N PRO A 444 7.04 -11.09 -7.63
CA PRO A 444 6.84 -9.72 -8.06
C PRO A 444 6.11 -8.85 -7.02
N VAL A 445 6.55 -8.94 -5.76
CA VAL A 445 5.83 -8.39 -4.60
C VAL A 445 6.71 -7.47 -3.78
N LEU A 446 6.10 -6.35 -3.40
CA LEU A 446 6.61 -5.43 -2.42
C LEU A 446 5.70 -5.48 -1.19
N MET A 447 6.29 -5.48 0.01
CA MET A 447 5.56 -5.33 1.27
C MET A 447 5.97 -4.01 1.91
N LYS A 448 4.98 -3.28 2.42
CA LYS A 448 5.19 -2.06 3.20
C LYS A 448 4.48 -2.13 4.55
N THR A 449 5.14 -1.65 5.58
CA THR A 449 4.56 -1.39 6.90
C THR A 449 5.36 -0.27 7.59
N PHE A 450 4.93 0.20 8.75
CA PHE A 450 5.67 1.23 9.49
C PHE A 450 5.51 1.08 11.00
N THR A 451 6.43 1.71 11.73
CA THR A 451 6.43 1.78 13.19
C THR A 451 6.52 3.24 13.65
N VAL A 452 5.64 3.63 14.58
CA VAL A 452 5.70 4.93 15.27
C VAL A 452 6.32 4.69 16.64
N THR A 453 7.38 5.42 16.99
CA THR A 453 8.01 5.35 18.31
C THR A 453 7.79 6.66 19.06
N ASN A 454 7.40 6.57 20.33
CA ASN A 454 7.12 7.73 21.17
C ASN A 454 8.21 7.92 22.23
N GLN A 455 8.86 9.08 22.21
CA GLN A 455 9.86 9.54 23.17
C GLN A 455 9.56 10.99 23.62
N THR A 456 8.28 11.35 23.68
CA THR A 456 7.84 12.71 24.01
C THR A 456 7.84 13.01 25.51
N GLY A 457 8.10 12.02 26.39
CA GLY A 457 7.95 12.14 27.84
C GLY A 457 6.49 12.04 28.32
N ARG A 458 5.55 11.78 27.40
CA ARG A 458 4.11 11.59 27.70
C ARG A 458 3.53 10.52 26.79
N LYS A 459 2.33 10.03 27.10
CA LYS A 459 1.56 9.21 26.16
C LYS A 459 1.11 10.04 24.95
N VAL A 460 1.05 9.40 23.78
CA VAL A 460 0.48 9.95 22.55
C VAL A 460 -0.56 8.98 21.99
N THR A 461 -1.48 9.47 21.16
CA THR A 461 -2.45 8.63 20.45
C THR A 461 -2.14 8.66 18.96
N VAL A 462 -2.03 7.49 18.33
CA VAL A 462 -2.07 7.32 16.88
C VAL A 462 -3.54 7.15 16.49
N ASP A 463 -4.19 8.24 16.10
CA ASP A 463 -5.63 8.29 15.87
C ASP A 463 -6.03 7.54 14.59
N GLU A 464 -5.37 7.87 13.49
CA GLU A 464 -5.66 7.41 12.13
C GLU A 464 -4.34 7.24 11.36
N ILE A 465 -4.33 6.34 10.38
CA ILE A 465 -3.15 6.05 9.57
C ILE A 465 -3.51 5.88 8.09
N ASN A 466 -2.62 6.31 7.20
CA ASN A 466 -2.52 5.83 5.83
C ASN A 466 -1.17 5.13 5.67
N ALA A 467 -1.18 3.80 5.63
CA ALA A 467 0.00 2.95 5.57
C ALA A 467 0.67 2.94 4.19
N GLU A 468 -0.10 3.17 3.13
CA GLU A 468 0.39 3.39 1.77
C GLU A 468 -0.42 4.49 1.09
N CYS A 469 0.26 5.32 0.29
CA CYS A 469 -0.31 6.39 -0.51
C CYS A 469 0.42 6.37 -1.86
N LEU A 470 -0.21 5.81 -2.89
CA LEU A 470 0.43 5.60 -4.19
C LEU A 470 -0.41 6.21 -5.31
N ALA A 471 0.15 7.18 -6.02
CA ALA A 471 -0.47 7.70 -7.24
C ALA A 471 -0.14 6.75 -8.40
N VAL A 472 -1.09 5.89 -8.75
CA VAL A 472 -0.91 4.83 -9.75
C VAL A 472 -1.30 5.35 -11.14
N ALA A 473 -0.58 4.93 -12.17
CA ALA A 473 -0.98 5.12 -13.55
C ALA A 473 -2.31 4.39 -13.83
N GLN A 474 -3.25 5.06 -14.49
CA GLN A 474 -4.65 4.59 -14.58
C GLN A 474 -4.76 3.23 -15.28
N ASP A 475 -3.95 3.03 -16.33
CA ASP A 475 -3.87 1.82 -17.12
C ASP A 475 -3.21 0.65 -16.36
N GLN A 476 -2.46 0.93 -15.29
CA GLN A 476 -1.81 -0.08 -14.46
C GLN A 476 -2.65 -0.51 -13.24
N LYS A 477 -3.68 0.26 -12.88
CA LYS A 477 -4.60 -0.10 -11.77
C LYS A 477 -5.15 -1.54 -11.85
N PRO A 478 -5.56 -2.08 -13.03
CA PRO A 478 -6.02 -3.47 -13.13
C PRO A 478 -4.91 -4.53 -12.95
N ARG A 479 -3.64 -4.12 -13.07
CA ARG A 479 -2.47 -4.99 -12.93
C ARG A 479 -1.83 -4.91 -11.54
N LEU A 480 -2.27 -3.97 -10.70
CA LEU A 480 -1.83 -3.88 -9.32
C LEU A 480 -2.83 -4.59 -8.40
N HIS A 481 -2.42 -5.71 -7.81
CA HIS A 481 -3.17 -6.35 -6.74
C HIS A 481 -2.62 -5.88 -5.39
N VAL A 482 -3.51 -5.51 -4.46
CA VAL A 482 -3.13 -4.97 -3.14
C VAL A 482 -3.95 -5.65 -2.04
N GLU A 483 -3.24 -6.30 -1.10
CA GLU A 483 -3.82 -6.97 0.07
C GLU A 483 -3.13 -6.51 1.36
N SER A 484 -3.77 -6.71 2.52
CA SER A 484 -3.14 -6.50 3.83
C SER A 484 -3.36 -7.65 4.80
N ASP A 485 -2.45 -7.80 5.78
CA ASP A 485 -2.66 -8.71 6.92
C ASP A 485 -3.72 -8.20 7.94
N TYR A 486 -4.26 -7.00 7.74
CA TYR A 486 -5.50 -6.56 8.40
C TYR A 486 -6.74 -7.14 7.69
N SER A 487 -7.08 -8.39 8.01
CA SER A 487 -8.16 -9.14 7.35
C SER A 487 -9.07 -9.89 8.33
N PHE A 488 -10.33 -10.06 7.94
CA PHE A 488 -11.42 -10.80 8.60
C PHE A 488 -12.60 -10.91 7.63
N ALA A 489 -13.71 -11.60 7.95
CA ALA A 489 -14.84 -11.76 7.02
C ALA A 489 -15.35 -10.43 6.45
N THR A 490 -15.67 -9.44 7.30
CA THR A 490 -16.23 -8.16 6.80
C THR A 490 -15.23 -7.31 5.99
N GLY A 491 -13.93 -7.52 6.21
CA GLY A 491 -12.85 -6.79 5.53
C GLY A 491 -12.73 -7.11 4.05
N ASN A 492 -13.31 -8.23 3.60
CA ASN A 492 -13.20 -8.67 2.21
C ASN A 492 -14.55 -8.73 1.47
N LEU A 493 -15.64 -8.23 2.06
CA LEU A 493 -17.02 -8.42 1.56
C LEU A 493 -17.32 -7.90 0.15
N THR A 494 -16.57 -6.92 -0.36
CA THR A 494 -16.84 -6.30 -1.66
C THR A 494 -15.73 -6.61 -2.66
N GLY A 495 -16.01 -6.39 -3.96
CA GLY A 495 -14.97 -6.43 -5.01
C GLY A 495 -13.88 -5.36 -4.86
N GLU A 496 -14.04 -4.44 -3.90
CA GLU A 496 -13.04 -3.45 -3.48
C GLU A 496 -12.33 -3.87 -2.16
N GLY A 497 -12.65 -5.05 -1.60
CA GLY A 497 -12.01 -5.61 -0.43
C GLY A 497 -10.56 -6.06 -0.71
N SER A 498 -9.73 -6.08 0.32
CA SER A 498 -8.28 -6.29 0.20
C SER A 498 -7.87 -7.71 -0.20
N ALA A 499 -8.75 -8.72 -0.12
CA ALA A 499 -8.36 -10.11 -0.40
C ALA A 499 -9.41 -10.99 -1.13
N LEU A 500 -10.53 -10.39 -1.59
CA LEU A 500 -11.69 -11.07 -2.19
C LEU A 500 -12.45 -12.00 -1.22
N GLY A 501 -13.63 -11.54 -0.80
CA GLY A 501 -14.40 -12.12 0.30
C GLY A 501 -15.08 -13.44 0.01
N VAL A 502 -15.26 -14.20 1.10
CA VAL A 502 -16.15 -15.35 1.16
C VAL A 502 -16.96 -15.23 2.46
N HIS A 503 -18.25 -14.92 2.30
CA HIS A 503 -19.44 -15.27 3.10
C HIS A 503 -20.47 -14.14 3.12
N VAL A 504 -21.44 -14.16 2.18
CA VAL A 504 -22.83 -13.76 2.48
C VAL A 504 -23.81 -14.43 1.49
N PRO A 505 -24.67 -15.38 1.92
CA PRO A 505 -26.06 -15.34 1.50
C PRO A 505 -26.69 -14.16 2.23
N GLY A 506 -27.20 -13.18 1.47
CA GLY A 506 -27.90 -12.03 2.04
C GLY A 506 -28.86 -12.50 3.12
N GLY A 507 -28.81 -11.86 4.29
CA GLY A 507 -29.92 -11.98 5.23
C GLY A 507 -31.23 -11.75 4.48
N PRO A 508 -32.30 -12.49 4.77
CA PRO A 508 -33.52 -12.44 3.97
C PRO A 508 -34.10 -11.02 3.97
N GLY A 509 -34.00 -10.32 2.83
CA GLY A 509 -34.86 -9.18 2.49
C GLY A 509 -34.29 -7.75 2.51
N GLY A 510 -32.99 -7.50 2.62
CA GLY A 510 -32.43 -6.11 2.62
C GLY A 510 -31.49 -5.78 1.45
N PRO A 511 -31.50 -4.55 0.89
CA PRO A 511 -30.44 -4.09 -0.02
C PRO A 511 -29.09 -4.01 0.69
N TRP A 512 -28.01 -4.24 -0.08
CA TRP A 512 -26.62 -4.22 0.38
C TRP A 512 -26.29 -2.92 1.12
N VAL A 513 -26.17 -2.99 2.45
CA VAL A 513 -25.75 -1.86 3.25
C VAL A 513 -24.23 -1.84 3.21
N ASN A 514 -23.62 -0.72 2.78
CA ASN A 514 -22.23 -0.42 3.10
C ASN A 514 -22.11 -0.44 4.63
N TYR A 515 -21.72 -1.59 5.19
CA TYR A 515 -21.66 -1.76 6.62
C TYR A 515 -20.66 -0.76 7.17
N TYR A 516 -21.14 0.17 7.99
CA TYR A 516 -20.54 1.49 8.23
C TYR A 516 -19.08 1.48 8.71
N LEU A 517 -18.53 0.31 9.08
CA LEU A 517 -17.19 0.15 9.65
C LEU A 517 -16.47 -1.15 9.17
N GLY A 518 -17.06 -1.98 8.31
CA GLY A 518 -16.46 -3.23 7.81
C GLY A 518 -16.10 -3.13 6.33
N GLY A 519 -14.81 -3.15 5.99
CA GLY A 519 -14.35 -3.09 4.60
C GLY A 519 -12.84 -3.31 4.49
N GLY A 520 -12.35 -3.46 3.25
CA GLY A 520 -10.92 -3.67 3.00
C GLY A 520 -10.08 -2.43 3.32
N THR A 521 -8.78 -2.64 3.50
CA THR A 521 -7.83 -1.54 3.73
C THR A 521 -7.52 -0.75 2.46
N THR A 522 -7.69 -1.37 1.29
CA THR A 522 -7.43 -0.78 -0.03
C THR A 522 -8.55 0.16 -0.45
N LYS A 523 -8.22 1.43 -0.71
CA LYS A 523 -9.14 2.44 -1.26
C LYS A 523 -8.55 3.05 -2.53
N TRP A 524 -9.39 3.17 -3.55
CA TRP A 524 -9.08 3.87 -4.80
C TRP A 524 -9.85 5.18 -4.84
N GLU A 525 -9.15 6.26 -4.56
CA GLU A 525 -9.71 7.60 -4.40
C GLU A 525 -9.33 8.48 -5.60
N GLY A 526 -10.07 9.56 -5.80
CA GLY A 526 -9.65 10.63 -6.71
C GLY A 526 -8.46 11.36 -6.08
N ASP A 527 -7.45 11.69 -6.89
CA ASP A 527 -6.26 12.37 -6.41
C ASP A 527 -6.51 13.88 -6.31
N PRO A 528 -6.55 14.47 -5.10
CA PRO A 528 -6.85 15.90 -4.93
C PRO A 528 -5.75 16.82 -5.46
N GLU A 529 -4.53 16.31 -5.66
CA GLU A 529 -3.41 17.07 -6.24
C GLU A 529 -3.37 16.93 -7.77
N TRP A 530 -4.21 16.08 -8.36
CA TRP A 530 -4.23 15.83 -9.80
C TRP A 530 -5.16 16.79 -10.55
N GLY A 531 -4.77 18.06 -10.58
CA GLY A 531 -5.58 19.14 -11.17
C GLY A 531 -5.71 19.13 -12.71
N SER A 532 -4.85 18.38 -13.41
CA SER A 532 -4.84 18.29 -14.88
C SER A 532 -5.69 17.16 -15.45
N MET A 533 -6.30 16.34 -14.59
CA MET A 533 -7.13 15.21 -15.02
C MET A 533 -8.44 15.69 -15.66
N ALA A 534 -8.63 15.35 -16.93
CA ALA A 534 -9.92 15.53 -17.59
C ALA A 534 -10.84 14.34 -17.25
N THR A 535 -11.89 14.58 -16.48
CA THR A 535 -13.00 13.61 -16.42
C THR A 535 -13.64 13.53 -17.80
N LEU A 536 -14.02 12.33 -18.22
CA LEU A 536 -14.85 12.17 -19.40
C LEU A 536 -16.29 12.56 -19.05
N ASN A 537 -17.28 12.10 -19.82
CA ASN A 537 -18.65 12.17 -19.34
C ASN A 537 -18.93 11.08 -18.27
N PRO A 538 -19.94 11.24 -17.40
CA PRO A 538 -20.22 10.28 -16.33
C PRO A 538 -20.44 8.83 -16.80
N ALA A 539 -21.00 8.62 -18.00
CA ALA A 539 -21.22 7.28 -18.52
C ALA A 539 -19.91 6.63 -19.00
N GLU A 540 -19.03 7.42 -19.63
CA GLU A 540 -17.68 6.98 -20.04
C GLU A 540 -16.81 6.66 -18.82
N ASP A 541 -16.84 7.50 -17.80
CA ASP A 541 -16.13 7.23 -16.54
C ASP A 541 -16.62 5.92 -15.92
N LEU A 542 -17.93 5.67 -15.84
CA LEU A 542 -18.47 4.39 -15.34
C LEU A 542 -18.05 3.21 -16.21
N PHE A 543 -18.12 3.34 -17.54
CA PHE A 543 -17.72 2.30 -18.49
C PHE A 543 -16.24 1.93 -18.33
N LEU A 544 -15.38 2.93 -18.12
CA LEU A 544 -13.94 2.79 -17.89
C LEU A 544 -13.58 2.55 -16.42
N ARG A 545 -14.56 2.27 -15.55
CA ARG A 545 -14.38 1.95 -14.13
C ARG A 545 -13.72 3.07 -13.31
N ASN A 546 -14.09 4.30 -13.61
CA ASN A 546 -13.63 5.55 -13.00
C ASN A 546 -12.10 5.65 -13.03
N PRO A 547 -11.48 5.85 -14.21
CA PRO A 547 -10.02 5.92 -14.35
C PRO A 547 -9.40 7.05 -13.52
N GLN A 548 -10.16 8.10 -13.19
CA GLN A 548 -9.74 9.16 -12.27
C GLN A 548 -9.48 8.70 -10.83
N LYS A 549 -10.05 7.56 -10.41
CA LYS A 549 -9.81 6.97 -9.09
C LYS A 549 -8.53 6.13 -9.12
N ALA A 550 -7.40 6.81 -9.25
CA ALA A 550 -6.07 6.22 -9.38
C ALA A 550 -5.10 6.69 -8.28
N LEU A 551 -5.62 7.08 -7.12
CA LEU A 551 -4.86 7.20 -5.88
C LEU A 551 -5.18 6.00 -4.99
N LEU A 552 -4.20 5.12 -4.80
CA LEU A 552 -4.27 4.04 -3.84
C LEU A 552 -3.99 4.58 -2.45
N VAL A 553 -4.90 4.34 -1.50
CA VAL A 553 -4.69 4.57 -0.07
C VAL A 553 -4.94 3.27 0.68
N SER A 554 -3.95 2.79 1.42
CA SER A 554 -4.09 1.64 2.31
C SER A 554 -4.28 2.11 3.75
N ARG A 555 -5.47 1.95 4.33
CA ARG A 555 -5.82 2.41 5.69
C ARG A 555 -6.90 1.54 6.33
N PRO A 556 -6.94 1.38 7.66
CA PRO A 556 -8.03 0.64 8.28
C PRO A 556 -9.35 1.42 8.10
N PRO A 557 -10.51 0.74 7.97
CA PRO A 557 -11.80 1.41 7.93
C PRO A 557 -12.11 2.17 9.22
N THR A 558 -11.63 1.66 10.37
CA THR A 558 -11.80 2.27 11.70
C THR A 558 -10.52 2.12 12.52
N GLY A 559 -10.18 3.18 13.27
CA GLY A 559 -9.00 3.21 14.12
C GLY A 559 -7.71 3.55 13.35
N PRO A 560 -6.54 3.19 13.90
CA PRO A 560 -6.33 2.32 15.06
C PRO A 560 -6.67 2.95 16.42
N ALA A 561 -6.69 4.30 16.52
CA ALA A 561 -6.80 5.02 17.78
C ALA A 561 -5.90 4.44 18.89
N ALA A 562 -4.67 4.05 18.56
CA ALA A 562 -3.78 3.34 19.46
C ALA A 562 -3.09 4.31 20.43
N VAL A 563 -3.14 4.03 21.73
CA VAL A 563 -2.38 4.81 22.74
C VAL A 563 -0.99 4.22 22.87
N VAL A 564 0.02 5.06 22.63
CA VAL A 564 1.43 4.70 22.71
C VAL A 564 2.03 5.36 23.95
N PRO A 565 2.46 4.60 24.98
CA PRO A 565 3.11 5.17 26.15
C PRO A 565 4.47 5.79 25.78
N ASP A 566 5.04 6.58 26.68
CA ASP A 566 6.41 7.06 26.52
C ASP A 566 7.39 5.87 26.51
N GLY A 567 8.37 5.90 25.60
CA GLY A 567 9.25 4.78 25.29
C GLY A 567 8.59 3.62 24.51
N GLY A 568 7.29 3.71 24.20
CA GLY A 568 6.53 2.68 23.49
C GLY A 568 6.52 2.86 21.96
N SER A 569 5.96 1.86 21.28
CA SER A 569 5.80 1.87 19.82
C SER A 569 4.44 1.34 19.35
N PHE A 570 3.95 1.89 18.25
CA PHE A 570 2.82 1.35 17.48
C PHE A 570 3.34 0.75 16.17
N ARG A 571 2.83 -0.43 15.79
CA ARG A 571 3.16 -1.09 14.52
C ARG A 571 1.91 -1.23 13.67
N ALA A 572 1.97 -0.73 12.44
CA ALA A 572 0.88 -0.88 11.48
C ALA A 572 0.79 -2.31 10.92
N PHE A 573 -0.33 -2.61 10.27
CA PHE A 573 -0.46 -3.82 9.44
C PHE A 573 0.51 -3.77 8.25
N ARG A 574 0.68 -4.89 7.56
CA ARG A 574 1.45 -4.99 6.31
C ARG A 574 0.52 -4.83 5.12
N THR A 575 0.94 -4.03 4.16
CA THR A 575 0.34 -3.91 2.83
C THR A 575 1.24 -4.61 1.83
N PHE A 576 0.69 -5.50 1.02
CA PHE A 576 1.38 -6.24 -0.03
C PHE A 576 0.90 -5.76 -1.40
N GLU A 577 1.84 -5.52 -2.30
CA GLU A 577 1.60 -5.00 -3.65
C GLU A 577 2.17 -5.98 -4.67
N ILE A 578 1.31 -6.67 -5.43
CA ILE A 578 1.70 -7.57 -6.51
C ILE A 578 1.59 -6.83 -7.84
N LEU A 579 2.71 -6.69 -8.55
CA LEU A 579 2.76 -6.07 -9.88
C LEU A 579 2.63 -7.17 -10.93
N ASN A 580 1.46 -7.26 -11.55
CA ASN A 580 1.23 -8.24 -12.62
C ASN A 580 1.82 -7.74 -13.94
N ASP A 581 2.38 -8.67 -14.70
CA ASP A 581 2.93 -8.46 -16.06
C ASP A 581 1.88 -8.59 -17.16
N SER A 582 0.63 -8.93 -16.82
CA SER A 582 -0.46 -9.19 -17.77
C SER A 582 -1.83 -8.89 -17.17
N ASP A 583 -2.80 -8.59 -18.04
CA ASP A 583 -4.23 -8.50 -17.70
C ASP A 583 -4.94 -9.86 -17.74
N GLU A 584 -4.25 -10.91 -18.22
CA GLU A 584 -4.77 -12.26 -18.34
C GLU A 584 -5.12 -12.83 -16.96
N THR A 585 -6.38 -13.22 -16.80
CA THR A 585 -6.95 -13.58 -15.50
C THR A 585 -6.23 -14.77 -14.87
N GLU A 586 -5.95 -15.84 -15.61
CA GLU A 586 -5.25 -17.02 -15.10
C GLU A 586 -3.86 -16.65 -14.58
N ARG A 587 -3.09 -15.88 -15.36
CA ARG A 587 -1.74 -15.44 -15.00
C ARG A 587 -1.71 -14.61 -13.72
N ARG A 588 -2.62 -13.64 -13.57
CA ARG A 588 -2.71 -12.82 -12.35
C ARG A 588 -3.02 -13.68 -11.11
N PHE A 589 -3.90 -14.65 -11.26
CA PHE A 589 -4.27 -15.54 -10.16
C PHE A 589 -3.21 -16.61 -9.86
N LEU A 590 -2.46 -17.07 -10.85
CA LEU A 590 -1.22 -17.85 -10.62
C LEU A 590 -0.21 -17.03 -9.81
N ALA A 591 -0.03 -15.74 -10.12
CA ALA A 591 0.84 -14.86 -9.35
C ALA A 591 0.38 -14.72 -7.89
N GLN A 592 -0.91 -14.53 -7.67
CA GLN A 592 -1.49 -14.46 -6.32
C GLN A 592 -1.32 -15.78 -5.53
N ARG A 593 -1.49 -16.94 -6.19
CA ARG A 593 -1.25 -18.25 -5.56
C ARG A 593 0.22 -18.45 -5.19
N ARG A 594 1.17 -18.00 -6.02
CA ARG A 594 2.61 -17.98 -5.68
C ARG A 594 2.90 -17.06 -4.48
N PHE A 595 2.22 -15.92 -4.41
CA PHE A 595 2.28 -15.01 -3.26
C PHE A 595 1.89 -15.71 -1.96
N TYR A 596 0.75 -16.40 -1.90
CA TYR A 596 0.35 -17.11 -0.68
C TYR A 596 1.30 -18.26 -0.32
N ARG A 597 1.77 -19.05 -1.30
CA ARG A 597 2.72 -20.15 -1.01
C ARG A 597 4.02 -19.65 -0.38
N LEU A 598 4.47 -18.44 -0.73
CA LEU A 598 5.69 -17.87 -0.17
C LEU A 598 5.46 -17.12 1.14
N LEU A 599 4.43 -16.27 1.22
CA LEU A 599 4.22 -15.35 2.35
C LEU A 599 3.25 -15.87 3.41
N ALA A 600 2.57 -16.99 3.16
CA ALA A 600 1.70 -17.71 4.08
C ALA A 600 1.91 -19.23 3.89
N PRO A 601 3.12 -19.77 4.12
CA PRO A 601 3.50 -21.11 3.69
C PRO A 601 2.69 -22.24 4.34
N GLN A 602 1.98 -21.97 5.45
CA GLN A 602 1.01 -22.90 6.03
C GLN A 602 -0.13 -23.27 5.08
N VAL A 603 -0.39 -22.50 4.02
CA VAL A 603 -1.37 -22.90 2.98
C VAL A 603 -0.96 -24.15 2.20
N GLY A 604 0.32 -24.54 2.28
CA GLY A 604 0.81 -25.80 1.75
C GLY A 604 0.53 -27.01 2.65
N GLU A 605 0.04 -26.80 3.87
CA GLU A 605 -0.38 -27.89 4.75
C GLU A 605 -1.61 -28.58 4.16
N HIS A 606 -1.59 -29.90 4.04
CA HIS A 606 -2.65 -30.69 3.41
C HIS A 606 -2.95 -31.94 4.24
N GLN A 607 -4.22 -32.09 4.62
CA GLN A 607 -4.72 -33.21 5.42
C GLN A 607 -5.98 -33.80 4.79
N LEU A 608 -6.12 -35.12 4.87
CA LEU A 608 -7.40 -35.80 4.64
C LEU A 608 -8.15 -35.90 5.97
N GLU A 609 -9.40 -35.46 5.99
CA GLU A 609 -10.10 -35.20 7.24
C GLU A 609 -11.47 -35.89 7.32
N VAL A 610 -11.86 -36.25 8.54
CA VAL A 610 -13.20 -36.77 8.85
C VAL A 610 -13.87 -35.90 9.89
N HIS A 611 -15.06 -35.41 9.55
CA HIS A 611 -15.93 -34.60 10.40
C HIS A 611 -17.00 -35.50 10.99
N CYS A 612 -16.88 -35.75 12.30
CA CYS A 612 -17.71 -36.71 13.03
C CYS A 612 -18.67 -35.98 13.98
N PRO A 613 -19.99 -35.96 13.71
CA PRO A 613 -20.96 -35.18 14.47
C PRO A 613 -21.45 -35.92 15.72
N THR A 614 -20.55 -36.38 16.60
CA THR A 614 -20.92 -37.15 17.82
C THR A 614 -19.97 -36.91 19.00
N HIS A 615 -20.47 -37.11 20.22
CA HIS A 615 -19.65 -37.22 21.44
C HIS A 615 -19.44 -38.67 21.90
N ASP A 616 -20.03 -39.64 21.22
CA ASP A 616 -19.89 -41.05 21.59
C ASP A 616 -18.44 -41.52 21.42
N THR A 617 -17.79 -41.80 22.55
CA THR A 617 -16.37 -42.20 22.61
C THR A 617 -16.08 -43.42 21.75
N ARG A 618 -16.99 -44.39 21.70
CA ARG A 618 -16.80 -45.61 20.90
C ARG A 618 -16.81 -45.28 19.41
N SER A 619 -17.76 -44.47 18.96
CA SER A 619 -17.89 -44.05 17.56
C SER A 619 -16.70 -43.21 17.11
N LEU A 620 -16.24 -42.27 17.95
CA LEU A 620 -15.05 -41.47 17.67
C LEU A 620 -13.79 -42.34 17.52
N LYS A 621 -13.57 -43.28 18.44
CA LYS A 621 -12.42 -44.22 18.35
C LYS A 621 -12.50 -45.13 17.14
N ALA A 622 -13.68 -45.66 16.83
CA ALA A 622 -13.89 -46.49 15.63
C ALA A 622 -13.63 -45.70 14.34
N CYS A 623 -14.04 -44.43 14.28
CA CYS A 623 -13.73 -43.53 13.17
C CYS A 623 -12.22 -43.33 13.04
N ILE A 624 -11.51 -43.05 14.15
CA ILE A 624 -10.05 -42.93 14.17
C ILE A 624 -9.39 -44.21 13.67
N ASP A 625 -9.90 -45.39 14.04
CA ASP A 625 -9.33 -46.66 13.59
C ASP A 625 -9.45 -46.83 12.07
N GLN A 626 -10.61 -46.51 11.47
CA GLN A 626 -10.76 -46.51 10.00
C GLN A 626 -9.85 -45.49 9.33
N MET A 627 -9.70 -44.31 9.93
CA MET A 627 -8.82 -43.27 9.41
C MET A 627 -7.36 -43.71 9.40
N ALA A 628 -6.90 -44.33 10.48
CA ALA A 628 -5.53 -44.82 10.59
C ALA A 628 -5.24 -45.94 9.57
N GLU A 629 -6.22 -46.81 9.34
CA GLU A 629 -6.15 -47.88 8.35
C GLU A 629 -6.06 -47.35 6.91
N LEU A 630 -6.88 -46.35 6.58
CA LEU A 630 -6.98 -45.81 5.22
C LEU A 630 -6.01 -44.65 4.97
N GLY A 631 -5.37 -44.15 6.03
CA GLY A 631 -4.35 -43.12 5.93
C GLY A 631 -4.86 -41.68 5.89
N PHE A 632 -5.96 -41.41 6.61
CA PHE A 632 -6.47 -40.06 6.90
C PHE A 632 -5.73 -39.44 8.09
N ASP A 633 -5.61 -38.11 8.11
CA ASP A 633 -4.68 -37.41 9.00
C ASP A 633 -5.36 -36.75 10.21
N ARG A 634 -6.64 -36.36 10.09
CA ARG A 634 -7.30 -35.53 11.11
C ARG A 634 -8.77 -35.85 11.34
N LEU A 635 -9.14 -36.06 12.61
CA LEU A 635 -10.51 -36.16 13.06
C LEU A 635 -10.94 -34.77 13.54
N GLN A 636 -12.13 -34.36 13.14
CA GLN A 636 -12.82 -33.17 13.61
C GLN A 636 -14.12 -33.58 14.31
N ILE A 637 -14.26 -33.29 15.61
CA ILE A 637 -15.53 -33.43 16.32
C ILE A 637 -16.44 -32.27 15.87
N GLU A 638 -17.46 -32.60 15.07
CA GLU A 638 -18.20 -31.63 14.26
C GLU A 638 -19.54 -31.22 14.89
N TYR A 639 -20.10 -30.08 14.48
CA TYR A 639 -21.47 -29.69 14.77
C TYR A 639 -22.48 -30.80 14.40
N PRO A 640 -23.53 -31.06 15.22
CA PRO A 640 -23.91 -30.33 16.42
C PRO A 640 -23.20 -30.79 17.71
N ALA A 641 -22.28 -31.76 17.64
CA ALA A 641 -21.56 -32.22 18.81
C ALA A 641 -20.58 -31.14 19.30
N GLY A 642 -19.60 -30.75 18.47
CA GLY A 642 -18.61 -29.69 18.77
C GLY A 642 -17.93 -29.82 20.15
N ILE A 643 -17.24 -28.79 20.63
CA ILE A 643 -16.84 -28.64 22.04
C ILE A 643 -16.96 -27.18 22.49
N ALA A 644 -16.87 -26.95 23.80
CA ALA A 644 -16.60 -25.63 24.36
C ALA A 644 -15.11 -25.53 24.70
N TYR A 645 -14.34 -24.72 23.96
CA TYR A 645 -12.88 -24.65 24.15
C TYR A 645 -12.48 -24.05 25.51
N ASP A 646 -13.35 -23.29 26.16
CA ASP A 646 -13.11 -22.66 27.46
C ASP A 646 -13.57 -23.49 28.67
N ASN A 647 -14.11 -24.69 28.47
CA ASN A 647 -14.58 -25.57 29.55
C ASN A 647 -13.43 -26.43 30.13
N LEU A 648 -12.97 -26.07 31.33
CA LEU A 648 -11.90 -26.77 32.06
C LEU A 648 -12.39 -27.79 33.11
N SER A 649 -13.65 -28.23 33.05
CA SER A 649 -14.14 -29.26 33.98
C SER A 649 -13.33 -30.57 33.82
N LEU A 650 -13.04 -31.24 34.94
CA LEU A 650 -12.23 -32.47 34.93
C LEU A 650 -12.83 -33.57 34.05
N GLY A 651 -14.16 -33.69 33.99
CA GLY A 651 -14.83 -34.66 33.12
C GLY A 651 -14.59 -34.38 31.64
N HIS A 652 -14.72 -33.12 31.22
CA HIS A 652 -14.48 -32.70 29.84
C HIS A 652 -13.02 -32.92 29.43
N ILE A 653 -12.07 -32.52 30.27
CA ILE A 653 -10.63 -32.74 30.03
C ILE A 653 -10.32 -34.23 29.90
N LYS A 654 -10.82 -35.07 30.82
CA LYS A 654 -10.57 -36.52 30.78
C LYS A 654 -11.12 -37.17 29.50
N TRP A 655 -12.36 -36.86 29.14
CA TRP A 655 -12.97 -37.38 27.92
C TRP A 655 -12.20 -36.94 26.67
N LEU A 656 -11.91 -35.64 26.53
CA LEU A 656 -11.25 -35.16 25.33
C LEU A 656 -9.81 -35.67 25.22
N LYS A 657 -9.11 -35.78 26.36
CA LYS A 657 -7.80 -36.40 26.44
C LYS A 657 -7.84 -37.87 26.00
N GLU A 658 -8.86 -38.63 26.43
CA GLU A 658 -9.01 -40.03 26.02
C GLU A 658 -9.11 -40.18 24.49
N ILE A 659 -9.84 -39.28 23.82
CA ILE A 659 -9.94 -39.27 22.35
C ILE A 659 -8.62 -38.84 21.71
N CYS A 660 -7.98 -37.78 22.22
CA CYS A 660 -6.71 -37.27 21.69
C CYS A 660 -5.57 -38.28 21.85
N ASP A 661 -5.50 -39.00 22.98
CA ASP A 661 -4.50 -40.04 23.23
C ASP A 661 -4.71 -41.23 22.27
N HIS A 662 -5.96 -41.63 22.01
CA HIS A 662 -6.27 -42.66 21.01
C HIS A 662 -5.88 -42.22 19.59
N GLY A 663 -6.21 -41.00 19.21
CA GLY A 663 -5.78 -40.40 17.94
C GLY A 663 -4.25 -40.39 17.79
N THR A 664 -3.55 -39.90 18.81
CA THR A 664 -2.07 -39.83 18.83
C THR A 664 -1.45 -41.21 18.68
N ALA A 665 -1.96 -42.23 19.37
CA ALA A 665 -1.49 -43.62 19.25
C ALA A 665 -1.68 -44.20 17.83
N LYS A 666 -2.58 -43.62 17.04
CA LYS A 666 -2.91 -44.02 15.67
C LYS A 666 -2.33 -43.09 14.60
N GLY A 667 -1.58 -42.04 15.00
CA GLY A 667 -1.07 -41.03 14.09
C GLY A 667 -2.14 -40.08 13.52
N VAL A 668 -3.33 -40.07 14.11
CA VAL A 668 -4.47 -39.22 13.70
C VAL A 668 -4.58 -38.04 14.66
N ARG A 669 -4.56 -36.82 14.12
CA ARG A 669 -4.72 -35.61 14.92
C ARG A 669 -6.20 -35.39 15.27
N VAL A 670 -6.48 -34.88 16.47
CA VAL A 670 -7.85 -34.57 16.90
C VAL A 670 -8.06 -33.06 17.00
N GLY A 671 -9.17 -32.63 16.44
CA GLY A 671 -9.72 -31.28 16.43
C GLY A 671 -11.20 -31.27 16.81
N ALA A 672 -11.75 -30.08 17.04
CA ALA A 672 -13.16 -29.92 17.35
C ALA A 672 -13.72 -28.58 16.86
N TYR A 673 -14.99 -28.57 16.51
CA TYR A 673 -15.72 -27.40 16.06
C TYR A 673 -16.22 -26.60 17.27
N GLU A 674 -16.13 -25.28 17.21
CA GLU A 674 -16.87 -24.36 18.07
C GLU A 674 -17.26 -23.10 17.29
N LEU A 675 -18.51 -22.65 17.43
CA LEU A 675 -18.90 -21.30 17.02
C LEU A 675 -18.43 -20.32 18.10
N MET A 676 -17.40 -19.54 17.79
CA MET A 676 -16.59 -18.81 18.78
C MET A 676 -17.23 -17.48 19.21
N MET A 677 -17.41 -16.54 18.28
CA MET A 677 -17.81 -15.16 18.57
C MET A 677 -19.07 -14.73 17.81
N ALA A 678 -19.11 -14.97 16.51
CA ALA A 678 -20.19 -14.53 15.65
C ALA A 678 -21.50 -15.25 16.01
N SER A 679 -22.60 -14.51 16.03
CA SER A 679 -23.93 -15.03 16.40
C SER A 679 -24.02 -15.70 17.80
N GLN A 680 -22.99 -15.54 18.64
CA GLN A 680 -22.93 -16.04 20.01
C GLN A 680 -23.00 -14.90 21.02
N GLY A 681 -24.08 -14.85 21.79
CA GLY A 681 -24.19 -13.97 22.95
C GLY A 681 -23.39 -14.52 24.13
N ARG A 682 -22.40 -13.75 24.61
CA ARG A 682 -21.58 -14.08 25.80
C ARG A 682 -22.06 -13.35 27.07
N GLY A 683 -23.26 -12.76 27.01
CA GLY A 683 -23.89 -12.02 28.10
C GLY A 683 -23.68 -10.50 27.98
N ALA A 684 -24.57 -9.73 28.59
CA ALA A 684 -24.66 -8.28 28.41
C ALA A 684 -23.34 -7.53 28.66
N ALA A 685 -22.52 -8.01 29.61
CA ALA A 685 -21.23 -7.41 29.97
C ALA A 685 -20.07 -7.74 29.02
N HIS A 686 -20.30 -8.60 28.02
CA HIS A 686 -19.27 -9.12 27.11
C HIS A 686 -19.65 -8.99 25.63
N ASN A 687 -20.92 -8.68 25.39
CA ASN A 687 -21.54 -8.58 24.09
C ASN A 687 -21.11 -7.31 23.35
N CYS A 688 -20.89 -7.39 22.04
CA CYS A 688 -20.68 -6.22 21.21
C CYS A 688 -21.89 -5.28 21.26
N ILE A 689 -21.60 -3.98 21.33
CA ILE A 689 -22.59 -2.90 21.29
C ILE A 689 -22.60 -2.28 19.91
N ASN A 690 -23.77 -2.27 19.27
CA ASN A 690 -23.97 -1.69 17.95
C ASN A 690 -23.84 -0.15 18.04
N PRO A 691 -22.93 0.47 17.25
CA PRO A 691 -22.67 1.91 17.34
C PRO A 691 -23.86 2.78 16.90
N ALA A 692 -24.73 2.29 16.01
CA ALA A 692 -25.89 3.04 15.54
C ALA A 692 -27.03 3.08 16.57
N THR A 693 -27.18 2.03 17.38
CA THR A 693 -28.30 1.91 18.33
C THR A 693 -27.90 2.14 19.79
N GLY A 694 -26.60 2.05 20.11
CA GLY A 694 -26.10 2.07 21.47
C GLY A 694 -26.54 0.87 22.32
N LYS A 695 -27.06 -0.19 21.69
CA LYS A 695 -27.56 -1.41 22.34
C LYS A 695 -26.78 -2.63 21.87
N GLN A 696 -26.92 -3.74 22.58
CA GLN A 696 -26.38 -5.04 22.15
C GLN A 696 -26.83 -5.35 20.71
N GLY A 697 -25.87 -5.64 19.85
CA GLY A 697 -26.12 -6.05 18.47
C GLY A 697 -24.86 -5.97 17.61
N SER A 698 -24.86 -6.71 16.51
CA SER A 698 -23.75 -6.85 15.56
C SER A 698 -24.33 -7.20 14.16
N LEU A 699 -23.51 -7.27 13.12
CA LEU A 699 -23.99 -7.61 11.76
C LEU A 699 -24.59 -9.02 11.70
N PHE A 700 -23.97 -9.96 12.40
CA PHE A 700 -24.34 -11.38 12.40
C PHE A 700 -25.26 -11.75 13.58
N GLY A 701 -26.18 -10.86 13.95
CA GLY A 701 -26.99 -11.02 15.17
C GLY A 701 -26.23 -10.52 16.40
N GLN A 702 -26.23 -11.26 17.51
CA GLN A 702 -25.43 -10.89 18.68
C GLN A 702 -24.08 -11.59 18.68
N SER A 703 -22.98 -10.84 18.87
CA SER A 703 -21.63 -11.40 18.95
C SER A 703 -20.93 -11.05 20.26
N GLY A 704 -20.00 -11.90 20.69
CA GLY A 704 -19.10 -11.64 21.80
C GLY A 704 -17.94 -10.73 21.40
N CYS A 705 -17.51 -9.83 22.30
CA CYS A 705 -16.35 -8.98 22.08
C CYS A 705 -15.08 -9.65 22.63
N GLY A 706 -14.09 -9.89 21.78
CA GLY A 706 -12.78 -10.47 22.18
C GLY A 706 -12.00 -9.62 23.18
N CYS A 707 -12.32 -8.33 23.25
CA CYS A 707 -11.72 -7.38 24.19
C CYS A 707 -12.50 -7.24 25.50
N SER A 708 -13.57 -8.02 25.71
CA SER A 708 -14.26 -8.10 27.00
C SER A 708 -13.49 -9.00 27.98
N ARG A 709 -13.94 -9.07 29.25
CA ARG A 709 -13.38 -10.03 30.22
C ARG A 709 -13.51 -11.47 29.75
N TRP A 710 -14.64 -11.84 29.12
CA TRP A 710 -14.83 -13.17 28.54
C TRP A 710 -13.73 -13.52 27.53
N GLY A 711 -13.35 -12.61 26.64
CA GLY A 711 -12.32 -12.90 25.64
C GLY A 711 -10.96 -13.22 26.26
N ALA A 712 -10.59 -12.52 27.34
CA ALA A 712 -9.36 -12.82 28.09
C ALA A 712 -9.40 -14.23 28.70
N ASP A 713 -10.50 -14.55 29.40
CA ASP A 713 -10.70 -15.85 30.05
C ASP A 713 -10.77 -16.99 29.02
N TYR A 714 -11.48 -16.78 27.92
CA TYR A 714 -11.62 -17.73 26.82
C TYR A 714 -10.25 -18.09 26.24
N ARG A 715 -9.43 -17.08 25.89
CA ARG A 715 -8.09 -17.32 25.33
C ARG A 715 -7.21 -18.14 26.27
N GLU A 716 -7.21 -17.82 27.56
CA GLU A 716 -6.40 -18.52 28.56
C GLU A 716 -6.89 -19.97 28.75
N ASN A 717 -8.19 -20.15 28.92
CA ASN A 717 -8.79 -21.46 29.15
C ASN A 717 -8.69 -22.37 27.92
N MET A 718 -8.89 -21.84 26.72
CA MET A 718 -8.68 -22.55 25.46
C MET A 718 -7.28 -23.15 25.37
N PHE A 719 -6.23 -22.36 25.60
CA PHE A 719 -4.87 -22.88 25.52
C PHE A 719 -4.51 -23.84 26.67
N ARG A 720 -5.15 -23.70 27.83
CA ARG A 720 -5.05 -24.70 28.92
C ARG A 720 -5.71 -26.02 28.54
N LEU A 721 -6.91 -25.98 27.97
CA LEU A 721 -7.61 -27.17 27.49
C LEU A 721 -6.80 -27.89 26.42
N ILE A 722 -6.31 -27.16 25.42
CA ILE A 722 -5.46 -27.70 24.35
C ILE A 722 -4.23 -28.39 24.95
N GLY A 723 -3.53 -27.73 25.89
CA GLY A 723 -2.36 -28.29 26.55
C GLY A 723 -2.66 -29.52 27.43
N ALA A 724 -3.80 -29.53 28.11
CA ALA A 724 -4.19 -30.62 29.01
C ALA A 724 -4.68 -31.87 28.27
N THR A 725 -5.24 -31.70 27.07
CA THR A 725 -5.88 -32.78 26.30
C THR A 725 -5.01 -33.32 25.18
N GLY A 726 -4.11 -32.50 24.60
CA GLY A 726 -3.34 -32.87 23.43
C GLY A 726 -4.06 -32.60 22.10
N LEU A 727 -5.12 -31.78 22.10
CA LEU A 727 -5.75 -31.29 20.87
C LEU A 727 -4.71 -30.73 19.90
N GLY A 728 -4.77 -31.14 18.64
CA GLY A 728 -3.79 -30.77 17.63
C GLY A 728 -4.26 -29.72 16.62
N SER A 729 -5.53 -29.29 16.69
CA SER A 729 -6.04 -28.23 15.84
C SER A 729 -6.95 -27.26 16.57
N PHE A 730 -7.12 -26.08 15.98
CA PHE A 730 -8.08 -25.07 16.40
C PHE A 730 -8.91 -24.67 15.20
N ASN A 731 -10.22 -24.86 15.29
CA ASN A 731 -11.15 -24.73 14.18
C ASN A 731 -12.33 -23.84 14.59
N PRO A 732 -12.10 -22.55 14.86
CA PRO A 732 -13.19 -21.67 15.21
C PRO A 732 -14.04 -21.40 13.98
N ASP A 733 -15.34 -21.64 14.09
CA ASP A 733 -16.32 -20.96 13.26
C ASP A 733 -16.68 -19.62 13.91
N GLY A 734 -17.02 -18.62 13.10
CA GLY A 734 -17.28 -17.26 13.54
C GLY A 734 -16.25 -16.69 14.52
N PRO A 735 -14.92 -16.74 14.26
CA PRO A 735 -13.95 -15.88 14.97
C PRO A 735 -14.26 -14.40 14.74
N TYR A 736 -13.36 -13.51 15.18
CA TYR A 736 -13.58 -12.08 14.97
C TYR A 736 -13.82 -11.74 13.49
N HIS A 737 -15.03 -11.33 13.17
CA HIS A 737 -15.52 -11.12 11.80
C HIS A 737 -15.45 -9.65 11.36
N GLY A 738 -14.94 -8.75 12.20
CA GLY A 738 -14.72 -7.33 11.89
C GLY A 738 -15.77 -6.36 12.42
N ASP A 739 -16.71 -6.84 13.25
CA ASP A 739 -17.71 -5.95 13.82
C ASP A 739 -17.09 -4.94 14.81
N PRO A 740 -17.51 -3.67 14.75
CA PRO A 740 -17.14 -2.66 15.72
C PRO A 740 -17.87 -2.89 17.04
N CYS A 741 -17.30 -2.38 18.13
CA CYS A 741 -17.93 -2.43 19.45
C CYS A 741 -17.91 -1.04 20.09
N ALA A 742 -19.09 -0.46 20.34
CA ALA A 742 -19.22 0.85 20.98
C ALA A 742 -19.15 0.81 22.52
N ALA A 743 -18.89 -0.36 23.11
CA ALA A 743 -18.73 -0.49 24.56
C ALA A 743 -17.57 0.39 25.06
N ILE A 744 -17.75 1.01 26.22
CA ILE A 744 -16.72 1.86 26.86
C ILE A 744 -16.18 1.22 28.15
N ASP A 745 -16.74 0.08 28.55
CA ASP A 745 -16.47 -0.64 29.79
C ASP A 745 -15.82 -2.02 29.55
N HIS A 746 -15.56 -2.39 28.28
CA HIS A 746 -14.75 -3.55 27.93
C HIS A 746 -13.25 -3.25 28.18
N PRO A 747 -12.50 -4.08 28.90
CA PRO A 747 -11.13 -3.76 29.31
C PRO A 747 -10.11 -3.69 28.16
N GLY A 748 -10.36 -4.35 27.03
CA GLY A 748 -9.39 -4.48 25.94
C GLY A 748 -9.41 -3.37 24.88
N HIS A 749 -10.42 -2.49 24.90
CA HIS A 749 -10.54 -1.31 24.03
C HIS A 749 -11.21 -0.15 24.77
N ARG A 750 -11.04 1.10 24.32
CA ARG A 750 -11.58 2.29 25.01
C ARG A 750 -12.92 2.78 24.45
N GLY A 751 -13.29 2.32 23.27
CA GLY A 751 -14.56 2.65 22.67
C GLY A 751 -14.61 2.26 21.20
N LEU A 752 -15.51 2.89 20.46
CA LEU A 752 -15.69 2.62 19.04
C LEU A 752 -14.40 2.78 18.23
N ALA A 753 -13.62 3.83 18.51
CA ALA A 753 -12.49 4.26 17.70
C ALA A 753 -11.33 3.24 17.65
N ASP A 754 -11.09 2.46 18.72
CA ASP A 754 -10.05 1.42 18.75
C ASP A 754 -10.62 -0.01 18.71
N SER A 755 -11.94 -0.17 18.81
CA SER A 755 -12.58 -1.49 18.95
C SER A 755 -12.23 -2.50 17.85
N GLN A 756 -12.21 -2.07 16.59
CA GLN A 756 -11.93 -2.97 15.45
C GLN A 756 -10.48 -3.43 15.46
N TRP A 757 -9.56 -2.48 15.64
CA TRP A 757 -8.13 -2.75 15.74
C TRP A 757 -7.80 -3.73 16.86
N ARG A 758 -8.32 -3.47 18.06
CA ARG A 758 -8.04 -4.28 19.26
C ARG A 758 -8.62 -5.70 19.16
N GLN A 759 -9.78 -5.86 18.53
CA GLN A 759 -10.36 -7.19 18.31
C GLN A 759 -9.63 -7.98 17.21
N TRP A 760 -9.15 -7.30 16.16
CA TRP A 760 -8.25 -7.91 15.17
C TRP A 760 -6.93 -8.35 15.81
N GLU A 761 -6.30 -7.52 16.64
CA GLU A 761 -5.09 -7.88 17.40
C GLU A 761 -5.34 -9.08 18.32
N TYR A 762 -6.50 -9.13 18.99
CA TYR A 762 -6.90 -10.26 19.83
C TYR A 762 -6.92 -11.58 19.01
N MET A 763 -7.56 -11.57 17.84
CA MET A 763 -7.66 -12.76 17.00
C MET A 763 -6.30 -13.17 16.44
N CYS A 764 -5.51 -12.23 15.90
CA CYS A 764 -4.16 -12.52 15.42
C CYS A 764 -3.27 -13.08 16.53
N GLY A 765 -3.41 -12.57 17.76
CA GLY A 765 -2.71 -13.11 18.93
C GLY A 765 -3.07 -14.55 19.29
N ILE A 766 -4.28 -15.01 18.97
CA ILE A 766 -4.66 -16.43 19.06
C ILE A 766 -4.00 -17.22 17.92
N LEU A 767 -4.13 -16.76 16.67
CA LEU A 767 -3.64 -17.49 15.50
C LEU A 767 -2.12 -17.68 15.51
N HIS A 768 -1.37 -16.64 15.85
CA HIS A 768 0.08 -16.71 15.96
C HIS A 768 0.52 -17.68 17.07
N GLU A 769 -0.23 -17.73 18.17
CA GLU A 769 0.02 -18.68 19.26
C GLU A 769 -0.33 -20.12 18.85
N CYS A 770 -1.39 -20.32 18.05
CA CYS A 770 -1.70 -21.62 17.44
C CYS A 770 -0.55 -22.10 16.54
N GLN A 771 0.02 -21.20 15.73
CA GLN A 771 1.15 -21.55 14.87
C GLN A 771 2.41 -21.89 15.68
N ARG A 772 2.74 -21.10 16.72
CA ARG A 772 3.84 -21.41 17.67
C ARG A 772 3.65 -22.76 18.36
N ARG A 773 2.41 -23.12 18.69
CA ARG A 773 2.02 -24.41 19.31
C ARG A 773 1.92 -25.56 18.32
N ASN A 774 2.19 -25.35 17.03
CA ASN A 774 2.11 -26.37 15.99
C ASN A 774 0.70 -26.95 15.80
N LEU A 775 -0.32 -26.12 16.02
CA LEU A 775 -1.71 -26.48 15.72
C LEU A 775 -2.00 -26.32 14.24
N TYR A 776 -2.90 -27.14 13.71
CA TYR A 776 -3.50 -26.93 12.39
C TYR A 776 -4.73 -26.02 12.53
N VAL A 777 -4.90 -25.05 11.64
CA VAL A 777 -5.86 -23.95 11.84
C VAL A 777 -6.73 -23.75 10.59
N THR A 778 -8.00 -24.15 10.66
CA THR A 778 -8.97 -23.96 9.58
C THR A 778 -10.07 -23.03 10.03
N ILE A 779 -10.40 -22.03 9.21
CA ILE A 779 -11.29 -20.93 9.57
C ILE A 779 -12.17 -20.58 8.36
N PRO A 780 -13.47 -20.32 8.52
CA PRO A 780 -14.31 -19.84 7.42
C PRO A 780 -13.94 -18.43 6.97
N ASP A 781 -13.66 -17.52 7.89
CA ASP A 781 -13.15 -16.17 7.65
C ASP A 781 -11.77 -16.12 6.96
N TRP A 782 -11.37 -14.93 6.48
CA TRP A 782 -10.09 -14.70 5.80
C TRP A 782 -9.02 -14.11 6.71
N TYR A 783 -8.09 -14.96 7.16
CA TYR A 783 -6.94 -14.71 8.02
C TYR A 783 -5.66 -15.41 7.49
N VAL A 784 -5.58 -15.71 6.19
CA VAL A 784 -4.48 -16.47 5.58
C VAL A 784 -3.11 -15.84 5.89
N LEU A 785 -3.00 -14.51 5.80
CA LEU A 785 -1.77 -13.79 6.12
C LEU A 785 -1.45 -13.69 7.63
N ASN A 786 -2.28 -14.27 8.50
CA ASN A 786 -2.09 -14.36 9.97
C ASN A 786 -2.01 -15.80 10.49
N GLY A 787 -1.78 -16.79 9.61
CA GLY A 787 -1.56 -18.18 10.03
C GLY A 787 -2.78 -19.09 9.90
N GLN A 788 -3.81 -18.72 9.15
CA GLN A 788 -4.84 -19.68 8.73
C GLN A 788 -4.30 -20.59 7.61
N VAL A 789 -4.68 -21.87 7.63
CA VAL A 789 -4.34 -22.86 6.59
C VAL A 789 -5.30 -22.77 5.40
N CYS A 790 -6.61 -22.88 5.66
CA CYS A 790 -7.63 -22.91 4.62
C CYS A 790 -8.95 -22.26 5.06
N THR A 791 -9.74 -21.89 4.06
CA THR A 791 -11.15 -21.43 4.10
C THR A 791 -12.01 -22.32 3.17
N GLY A 792 -13.31 -22.08 3.06
CA GLY A 792 -14.18 -22.79 2.13
C GLY A 792 -13.77 -22.54 0.67
N MET A 793 -13.70 -23.60 -0.15
CA MET A 793 -13.40 -23.45 -1.57
C MET A 793 -14.47 -22.59 -2.27
N GLY A 794 -15.74 -22.92 -2.00
CA GLY A 794 -16.95 -22.13 -2.19
C GLY A 794 -17.95 -22.61 -1.13
N TYR A 795 -18.74 -21.70 -0.56
CA TYR A 795 -19.46 -22.01 0.69
C TYR A 795 -20.97 -21.73 0.61
N ARG A 796 -21.74 -22.80 0.75
CA ARG A 796 -23.18 -22.79 1.01
C ARG A 796 -23.56 -24.08 1.72
N GLU A 797 -23.87 -24.01 3.02
CA GLU A 797 -24.18 -25.19 3.85
C GLU A 797 -25.31 -26.05 3.29
N ALA A 798 -26.31 -25.43 2.66
CA ALA A 798 -27.41 -26.16 2.02
C ALA A 798 -26.91 -27.14 0.93
N SER A 799 -25.76 -26.88 0.30
CA SER A 799 -25.18 -27.74 -0.72
C SER A 799 -24.71 -29.08 -0.17
N ASP A 800 -24.31 -29.14 1.11
CA ASP A 800 -23.81 -30.37 1.76
C ASP A 800 -24.90 -31.43 1.97
N ASN A 801 -26.17 -31.02 1.95
CA ASN A 801 -27.32 -31.88 2.17
C ASN A 801 -28.04 -32.27 0.86
N LEU A 802 -27.52 -31.87 -0.30
CA LEU A 802 -28.07 -32.24 -1.60
C LEU A 802 -27.79 -33.71 -1.94
N ASP A 803 -28.47 -34.23 -2.96
CA ASP A 803 -28.11 -35.53 -3.53
C ASP A 803 -26.65 -35.54 -4.01
N ILE A 804 -25.89 -36.59 -3.69
CA ILE A 804 -24.44 -36.64 -3.99
C ILE A 804 -24.12 -36.45 -5.48
N THR A 805 -25.03 -36.85 -6.38
CA THR A 805 -24.86 -36.70 -7.84
C THR A 805 -24.88 -35.22 -8.24
N LEU A 806 -25.79 -34.45 -7.63
CA LEU A 806 -25.89 -33.02 -7.83
C LEU A 806 -24.69 -32.30 -7.19
N GLN A 807 -24.27 -32.76 -6.00
CA GLN A 807 -23.07 -32.27 -5.33
C GLN A 807 -21.83 -32.39 -6.23
N THR A 808 -21.67 -33.48 -7.00
CA THR A 808 -20.50 -33.65 -7.87
C THR A 808 -20.31 -32.56 -8.91
N VAL A 809 -21.38 -32.10 -9.55
CA VAL A 809 -21.28 -30.98 -10.50
C VAL A 809 -21.03 -29.67 -9.78
N LEU A 810 -21.74 -29.41 -8.67
CA LEU A 810 -21.62 -28.18 -7.89
C LEU A 810 -20.21 -28.01 -7.29
N TYR A 811 -19.65 -29.06 -6.71
CA TYR A 811 -18.31 -29.01 -6.14
C TYR A 811 -17.22 -28.79 -7.19
N ARG A 812 -17.38 -29.30 -8.41
CA ARG A 812 -16.46 -28.96 -9.51
C ARG A 812 -16.54 -27.49 -9.92
N GLN A 813 -17.73 -26.89 -9.83
CA GLN A 813 -17.86 -25.44 -10.01
C GLN A 813 -17.18 -24.67 -8.87
N TYR A 814 -17.34 -25.12 -7.61
CA TYR A 814 -16.67 -24.48 -6.48
C TYR A 814 -15.16 -24.59 -6.57
N ILE A 815 -14.62 -25.76 -6.93
CA ILE A 815 -13.19 -25.95 -7.19
C ILE A 815 -12.76 -25.01 -8.30
N PHE A 816 -13.40 -25.06 -9.48
CA PHE A 816 -13.03 -24.22 -10.62
C PHE A 816 -13.06 -22.72 -10.30
N ASP A 817 -14.10 -22.21 -9.63
CA ASP A 817 -14.20 -20.78 -9.35
C ASP A 817 -13.30 -20.37 -8.16
N GLY A 818 -13.21 -21.24 -7.15
CA GLY A 818 -12.49 -21.01 -5.91
C GLY A 818 -10.97 -21.04 -6.08
N THR A 819 -10.45 -21.84 -7.03
CA THR A 819 -9.01 -21.97 -7.27
C THR A 819 -8.38 -20.89 -8.13
N PHE A 820 -9.15 -19.86 -8.54
CA PHE A 820 -8.55 -18.62 -9.03
C PHE A 820 -7.76 -17.92 -7.89
N PRO A 821 -8.39 -17.40 -6.82
CA PRO A 821 -7.65 -16.72 -5.74
C PRO A 821 -6.97 -17.67 -4.75
N LYS A 822 -7.32 -18.97 -4.74
CA LYS A 822 -6.83 -19.95 -3.77
C LYS A 822 -5.95 -20.99 -4.45
N THR A 823 -4.87 -21.41 -3.79
CA THR A 823 -4.29 -22.71 -4.13
C THR A 823 -5.31 -23.80 -3.80
N PRO A 824 -5.25 -25.01 -4.40
CA PRO A 824 -6.17 -26.08 -4.02
C PRO A 824 -6.23 -26.32 -2.50
N GLY A 825 -5.06 -26.40 -1.84
CA GLY A 825 -4.97 -26.62 -0.39
C GLY A 825 -5.52 -25.48 0.50
N MET A 826 -5.73 -24.28 -0.04
CA MET A 826 -6.38 -23.17 0.69
C MET A 826 -7.91 -23.31 0.77
N GLY A 827 -8.51 -24.23 0.02
CA GLY A 827 -9.95 -24.45 -0.01
C GLY A 827 -10.33 -25.84 0.51
N TRP A 828 -11.29 -25.94 1.42
CA TRP A 828 -11.93 -27.22 1.73
C TRP A 828 -13.18 -27.50 0.89
N VAL A 829 -13.47 -28.78 0.74
CA VAL A 829 -14.65 -29.32 0.05
C VAL A 829 -15.25 -30.46 0.88
N ASN A 830 -16.59 -30.52 0.95
CA ASN A 830 -17.26 -31.53 1.78
C ASN A 830 -17.74 -32.73 0.96
N LEU A 831 -17.62 -33.90 1.59
CA LEU A 831 -18.25 -35.13 1.19
C LEU A 831 -19.18 -35.59 2.31
N ASN A 832 -20.45 -35.25 2.22
CA ASN A 832 -21.44 -35.75 3.17
C ASN A 832 -21.84 -37.18 2.84
N THR A 833 -21.41 -38.13 3.66
CA THR A 833 -21.79 -39.54 3.51
C THR A 833 -23.17 -39.86 4.07
N GLU A 834 -23.75 -38.98 4.90
CA GLU A 834 -25.06 -39.19 5.52
C GLU A 834 -26.21 -39.13 4.51
N VAL A 835 -26.00 -38.49 3.35
CA VAL A 835 -27.01 -38.46 2.25
C VAL A 835 -27.06 -39.76 1.46
N LEU A 836 -26.11 -40.68 1.65
CA LEU A 836 -26.07 -42.00 1.01
C LEU A 836 -26.97 -42.99 1.78
N ARG A 837 -28.29 -42.84 1.60
CA ARG A 837 -29.28 -43.74 2.21
C ARG A 837 -29.03 -45.19 1.81
N GLY A 838 -29.06 -46.10 2.79
CA GLY A 838 -28.77 -47.53 2.59
C GLY A 838 -27.30 -47.92 2.78
N GLY A 839 -26.40 -46.96 3.04
CA GLY A 839 -24.98 -47.23 3.32
C GLY A 839 -24.05 -46.89 2.16
N LEU A 840 -22.74 -46.90 2.43
CA LEU A 840 -21.68 -46.60 1.48
C LEU A 840 -21.54 -47.71 0.44
N GLU A 841 -21.53 -48.98 0.88
CA GLU A 841 -21.43 -50.16 0.02
C GLU A 841 -22.57 -50.24 -1.01
N ALA A 842 -23.80 -49.88 -0.59
CA ALA A 842 -24.98 -49.89 -1.44
C ALA A 842 -24.99 -48.78 -2.51
N ASN A 843 -24.17 -47.74 -2.33
CA ASN A 843 -24.08 -46.58 -3.20
C ASN A 843 -22.68 -46.42 -3.83
N LEU A 844 -21.95 -47.52 -4.00
CA LEU A 844 -20.51 -47.51 -4.30
C LEU A 844 -20.13 -46.61 -5.49
N ASP A 845 -20.82 -46.70 -6.63
CA ASP A 845 -20.49 -45.92 -7.83
C ASP A 845 -20.63 -44.41 -7.63
N ARG A 846 -21.68 -44.01 -6.89
CA ARG A 846 -21.95 -42.59 -6.57
C ARG A 846 -20.95 -42.07 -5.55
N TYR A 847 -20.63 -42.89 -4.56
CA TYR A 847 -19.63 -42.57 -3.55
C TYR A 847 -18.24 -42.43 -4.19
N GLU A 848 -17.86 -43.37 -5.05
CA GLU A 848 -16.59 -43.36 -5.78
C GLU A 848 -16.44 -42.10 -6.65
N THR A 849 -17.44 -41.80 -7.47
CA THR A 849 -17.39 -40.65 -8.38
C THR A 849 -17.15 -39.35 -7.62
N GLN A 850 -17.86 -39.15 -6.51
CA GLN A 850 -17.68 -37.95 -5.70
C GLN A 850 -16.37 -37.97 -4.90
N PHE A 851 -15.98 -39.12 -4.35
CA PHE A 851 -14.72 -39.24 -3.61
C PHE A 851 -13.53 -38.90 -4.51
N PHE A 852 -13.47 -39.48 -5.71
CA PHE A 852 -12.43 -39.17 -6.69
C PHE A 852 -12.45 -37.70 -7.09
N ASN A 853 -13.63 -37.16 -7.44
CA ASN A 853 -13.79 -35.77 -7.83
C ASN A 853 -13.14 -34.79 -6.83
N LEU A 854 -13.38 -35.02 -5.53
CA LEU A 854 -12.87 -34.15 -4.49
C LEU A 854 -11.38 -34.41 -4.19
N ILE A 855 -10.95 -35.67 -4.05
CA ILE A 855 -9.56 -35.99 -3.70
C ILE A 855 -8.57 -35.67 -4.82
N ALA A 856 -9.01 -35.74 -6.08
CA ALA A 856 -8.21 -35.38 -7.26
C ALA A 856 -8.04 -33.87 -7.44
N SER A 857 -8.90 -33.07 -6.81
CA SER A 857 -8.84 -31.60 -6.92
C SER A 857 -7.67 -30.96 -6.17
N GLY A 858 -7.04 -31.68 -5.24
CA GLY A 858 -6.01 -31.13 -4.34
C GLY A 858 -6.55 -30.26 -3.21
N ALA A 859 -7.87 -30.06 -3.14
CA ALA A 859 -8.54 -29.40 -2.02
C ALA A 859 -8.39 -30.19 -0.70
N GLN A 860 -8.68 -29.54 0.43
CA GLN A 860 -8.82 -30.22 1.72
C GLN A 860 -10.14 -31.01 1.70
N LEU A 861 -10.07 -32.33 1.72
CA LEU A 861 -11.25 -33.19 1.67
C LEU A 861 -11.81 -33.40 3.09
N TRP A 862 -13.02 -32.93 3.33
CA TRP A 862 -13.76 -33.10 4.58
C TRP A 862 -14.86 -34.16 4.40
N VAL A 863 -14.63 -35.38 4.91
CA VAL A 863 -15.65 -36.43 4.88
C VAL A 863 -16.55 -36.31 6.10
N ARG A 864 -17.83 -36.01 5.92
CA ARG A 864 -18.82 -35.87 6.99
C ARG A 864 -19.66 -37.14 7.13
N GLY A 865 -19.84 -37.63 8.36
CA GLY A 865 -20.74 -38.77 8.68
C GLY A 865 -20.12 -39.90 9.52
N GLY A 866 -18.92 -39.69 10.07
CA GLY A 866 -18.31 -40.55 11.10
C GLY A 866 -17.85 -41.95 10.66
N ARG A 867 -17.92 -42.28 9.37
CA ARG A 867 -17.39 -43.51 8.77
C ARG A 867 -16.85 -43.25 7.37
N LEU A 868 -15.80 -43.97 6.99
CA LEU A 868 -15.19 -43.96 5.66
C LEU A 868 -15.64 -45.16 4.81
N TYR A 869 -16.03 -46.26 5.45
CA TYR A 869 -16.57 -47.45 4.78
C TYR A 869 -17.51 -48.22 5.72
N ASP A 870 -18.40 -49.03 5.14
CA ASP A 870 -19.29 -49.94 5.87
C ASP A 870 -19.27 -51.39 5.35
N GLY A 871 -18.39 -51.69 4.38
CA GLY A 871 -18.13 -53.04 3.88
C GLY A 871 -16.80 -53.16 3.12
N PRO A 872 -16.47 -54.35 2.61
CA PRO A 872 -15.18 -54.61 1.97
C PRO A 872 -15.00 -53.87 0.64
N LYS A 873 -16.06 -53.63 -0.15
CA LYS A 873 -15.94 -52.93 -1.44
C LYS A 873 -15.72 -51.44 -1.23
N SER A 874 -16.49 -50.81 -0.33
CA SER A 874 -16.33 -49.40 0.02
C SER A 874 -14.95 -49.13 0.63
N ARG A 875 -14.44 -50.03 1.48
CA ARG A 875 -13.06 -49.98 2.01
C ARG A 875 -12.02 -50.00 0.90
N ALA A 876 -12.09 -50.99 0.00
CA ALA A 876 -11.15 -51.12 -1.10
C ALA A 876 -11.19 -49.92 -2.08
N MET A 877 -12.38 -49.34 -2.28
CA MET A 877 -12.54 -48.15 -3.12
C MET A 877 -11.81 -46.94 -2.53
N VAL A 878 -12.00 -46.66 -1.23
CA VAL A 878 -11.32 -45.53 -0.56
C VAL A 878 -9.81 -45.76 -0.51
N GLU A 879 -9.36 -46.97 -0.16
CA GLU A 879 -7.94 -47.32 -0.12
C GLU A 879 -7.26 -47.07 -1.48
N ARG A 880 -7.89 -47.50 -2.58
CA ARG A 880 -7.38 -47.29 -3.94
C ARG A 880 -7.17 -45.81 -4.25
N TRP A 881 -8.16 -44.96 -3.96
CA TRP A 881 -8.07 -43.54 -4.31
C TRP A 881 -7.18 -42.74 -3.37
N VAL A 882 -7.07 -43.12 -2.10
CA VAL A 882 -6.06 -42.54 -1.20
C VAL A 882 -4.65 -42.93 -1.66
N LYS A 883 -4.44 -44.18 -2.08
CA LYS A 883 -3.16 -44.61 -2.66
C LYS A 883 -2.82 -43.79 -3.92
N TRP A 884 -3.76 -43.66 -4.84
CA TRP A 884 -3.61 -42.84 -6.04
C TRP A 884 -3.26 -41.37 -5.71
N HIS A 885 -3.96 -40.76 -4.75
CA HIS A 885 -3.68 -39.39 -4.31
C HIS A 885 -2.25 -39.25 -3.76
N ARG A 886 -1.77 -40.23 -3.00
CA ARG A 886 -0.40 -40.23 -2.46
C ARG A 886 0.66 -40.38 -3.55
N GLU A 887 0.40 -41.24 -4.54
CA GLU A 887 1.30 -41.46 -5.68
C GLU A 887 1.47 -40.20 -6.54
N HIS A 888 0.38 -39.44 -6.73
CA HIS A 888 0.34 -38.24 -7.57
C HIS A 888 0.33 -36.92 -6.79
N ARG A 889 0.64 -36.96 -5.49
CA ARG A 889 0.49 -35.81 -4.59
C ARG A 889 1.26 -34.58 -5.05
N GLU A 890 2.45 -34.79 -5.61
CA GLU A 890 3.32 -33.71 -6.07
C GLU A 890 2.65 -32.82 -7.11
N VAL A 891 1.92 -33.39 -8.08
CA VAL A 891 1.23 -32.62 -9.13
C VAL A 891 -0.14 -32.15 -8.66
N ILE A 892 -0.88 -32.95 -7.87
CA ILE A 892 -2.20 -32.60 -7.34
C ILE A 892 -2.12 -31.43 -6.34
N ALA A 893 -1.01 -31.31 -5.61
CA ALA A 893 -0.74 -30.15 -4.76
C ALA A 893 -0.28 -28.91 -5.55
N GLY A 894 -0.17 -29.01 -6.88
CA GLY A 894 0.13 -27.92 -7.81
C GLY A 894 -1.00 -26.90 -7.92
N ASP A 895 -0.85 -25.94 -8.82
CA ASP A 895 -1.91 -24.96 -9.11
C ASP A 895 -2.81 -25.51 -10.23
N ILE A 896 -4.07 -25.09 -10.27
CA ILE A 896 -5.01 -25.46 -11.34
C ILE A 896 -5.00 -24.37 -12.42
N ALA A 897 -4.74 -24.77 -13.67
CA ALA A 897 -5.05 -24.00 -14.86
C ALA A 897 -6.49 -24.29 -15.31
N HIS A 898 -7.30 -23.23 -15.42
CA HIS A 898 -8.73 -23.34 -15.66
C HIS A 898 -9.02 -23.53 -17.16
N LEU A 899 -9.54 -24.71 -17.54
CA LEU A 899 -9.83 -25.04 -18.93
C LEU A 899 -11.33 -24.99 -19.24
N ARG A 900 -12.13 -25.89 -18.68
CA ARG A 900 -13.57 -25.92 -18.90
C ARG A 900 -14.36 -26.12 -17.61
N ARG A 901 -15.11 -25.08 -17.22
CA ARG A 901 -16.01 -25.11 -16.06
C ARG A 901 -17.18 -26.08 -16.27
N ALA A 902 -17.59 -26.78 -15.22
CA ALA A 902 -18.70 -27.71 -15.26
C ALA A 902 -20.06 -27.01 -15.50
N ASP A 903 -20.86 -27.56 -16.43
CA ASP A 903 -22.19 -27.06 -16.79
C ASP A 903 -23.28 -28.16 -16.81
N GLY A 904 -22.89 -29.42 -16.56
CA GLY A 904 -23.78 -30.59 -16.56
C GLY A 904 -24.20 -31.09 -17.94
N ARG A 905 -23.73 -30.50 -19.04
CA ARG A 905 -24.20 -30.82 -20.41
C ARG A 905 -23.19 -31.57 -21.26
N GLN A 906 -21.90 -31.44 -20.96
CA GLN A 906 -20.82 -32.07 -21.70
C GLN A 906 -19.62 -32.30 -20.78
N LEU A 907 -18.53 -32.85 -21.33
CA LEU A 907 -17.28 -33.02 -20.59
C LEU A 907 -16.83 -31.68 -19.99
N ASP A 908 -16.32 -31.74 -18.77
CA ASP A 908 -15.64 -30.65 -18.09
C ASP A 908 -14.31 -31.14 -17.53
N TYR A 909 -13.35 -30.23 -17.41
CA TYR A 909 -11.97 -30.59 -17.16
C TYR A 909 -11.12 -29.40 -16.71
N TYR A 910 -10.12 -29.70 -15.91
CA TYR A 910 -9.10 -28.76 -15.44
C TYR A 910 -7.74 -29.46 -15.37
N LEU A 911 -6.68 -28.67 -15.38
CA LEU A 911 -5.30 -29.15 -15.44
C LEU A 911 -4.54 -28.70 -14.20
N HIS A 912 -4.08 -29.65 -13.39
CA HIS A 912 -3.02 -29.37 -12.41
C HIS A 912 -1.71 -29.11 -13.14
N VAL A 913 -0.96 -28.10 -12.70
CA VAL A 913 0.35 -27.75 -13.26
C VAL A 913 1.42 -27.70 -12.18
N ASN A 914 2.55 -28.35 -12.45
CA ASN A 914 3.73 -28.31 -11.60
C ASN A 914 5.01 -28.35 -12.47
N PRO A 915 5.45 -27.19 -13.02
CA PRO A 915 6.58 -27.16 -13.94
C PRO A 915 7.91 -27.62 -13.31
N GLY A 916 8.03 -27.52 -11.98
CA GLY A 916 9.18 -28.01 -11.22
C GLY A 916 9.15 -29.49 -10.87
N GLY A 917 7.99 -30.15 -10.97
CA GLY A 917 7.78 -31.53 -10.51
C GLY A 917 8.19 -32.60 -11.51
N LYS A 918 8.10 -33.88 -11.10
CA LYS A 918 8.29 -35.03 -11.98
C LYS A 918 7.13 -35.15 -12.98
N GLU A 919 5.91 -35.11 -12.46
CA GLU A 919 4.69 -35.01 -13.27
C GLU A 919 4.42 -33.53 -13.52
N LYS A 920 4.60 -33.09 -14.77
CA LYS A 920 4.53 -31.67 -15.15
C LYS A 920 3.10 -31.12 -15.15
N GLY A 921 2.13 -32.01 -15.38
CA GLY A 921 0.72 -31.70 -15.21
C GLY A 921 -0.14 -32.95 -15.08
N MET A 922 -1.38 -32.75 -14.64
CA MET A 922 -2.39 -33.78 -14.58
C MET A 922 -3.74 -33.23 -15.02
N LEU A 923 -4.21 -33.67 -16.19
CA LEU A 923 -5.53 -33.31 -16.71
C LEU A 923 -6.57 -34.25 -16.11
N LEU A 924 -7.60 -33.68 -15.49
CA LEU A 924 -8.75 -34.40 -14.96
C LEU A 924 -9.97 -34.12 -15.83
N VAL A 925 -10.58 -35.17 -16.37
CA VAL A 925 -11.72 -35.08 -17.29
C VAL A 925 -12.90 -35.83 -16.72
N PHE A 926 -14.05 -35.19 -16.71
CA PHE A 926 -15.26 -35.71 -16.08
C PHE A 926 -16.43 -35.64 -17.05
N ASN A 927 -17.31 -36.65 -16.99
CA ASN A 927 -18.52 -36.70 -17.79
C ASN A 927 -19.75 -36.62 -16.87
N PRO A 928 -20.44 -35.46 -16.76
CA PRO A 928 -21.65 -35.36 -15.95
C PRO A 928 -22.87 -36.05 -16.57
N THR A 929 -22.80 -36.50 -17.82
CA THR A 929 -23.96 -36.98 -18.57
C THR A 929 -24.21 -38.48 -18.39
N GLU A 930 -25.42 -38.93 -18.71
CA GLU A 930 -25.83 -40.35 -18.61
C GLU A 930 -25.38 -41.22 -19.79
N ARG A 931 -24.59 -40.67 -20.72
CA ARG A 931 -24.06 -41.39 -21.88
C ARG A 931 -22.56 -41.25 -21.93
N ALA A 932 -21.87 -42.25 -22.50
CA ALA A 932 -20.46 -42.10 -22.82
C ALA A 932 -20.26 -40.89 -23.76
N ALA A 933 -19.15 -40.19 -23.58
CA ALA A 933 -18.81 -39.02 -24.38
C ALA A 933 -17.41 -39.20 -24.97
N GLU A 934 -17.30 -38.93 -26.28
CA GLU A 934 -16.05 -38.92 -27.02
C GLU A 934 -15.79 -37.51 -27.54
N GLN A 935 -14.60 -36.99 -27.28
CA GLN A 935 -14.24 -35.64 -27.70
C GLN A 935 -12.72 -35.55 -27.94
N VAL A 936 -12.31 -34.67 -28.85
CA VAL A 936 -10.91 -34.23 -28.94
C VAL A 936 -10.78 -32.92 -28.17
N LEU A 937 -10.05 -32.95 -27.06
CA LEU A 937 -9.81 -31.78 -26.21
C LEU A 937 -8.64 -30.96 -26.76
N ASP A 938 -8.80 -29.64 -26.76
CA ASP A 938 -7.72 -28.69 -27.01
C ASP A 938 -7.12 -28.26 -25.67
N VAL A 939 -5.98 -28.85 -25.29
CA VAL A 939 -5.41 -28.69 -23.95
C VAL A 939 -4.16 -27.83 -24.02
N SER A 940 -4.20 -26.66 -23.38
CA SER A 940 -3.01 -25.82 -23.20
C SER A 940 -2.11 -26.40 -22.12
N LEU A 941 -0.85 -26.68 -22.47
CA LEU A 941 0.17 -27.19 -21.56
C LEU A 941 1.21 -26.13 -21.18
N TYR A 942 0.98 -24.86 -21.52
CA TYR A 942 1.95 -23.78 -21.30
C TYR A 942 2.50 -23.76 -19.85
N TYR A 943 1.62 -23.79 -18.85
CA TYR A 943 2.02 -23.73 -17.43
C TYR A 943 2.66 -25.02 -16.88
N THR A 944 2.73 -26.09 -17.68
CA THR A 944 3.53 -27.29 -17.35
C THR A 944 5.02 -27.09 -17.60
N GLY A 945 5.40 -26.03 -18.33
CA GLY A 945 6.79 -25.75 -18.69
C GLY A 945 7.34 -26.61 -19.84
N LEU A 946 6.51 -27.45 -20.46
CA LEU A 946 6.86 -28.21 -21.67
C LEU A 946 6.76 -27.33 -22.90
N ASP A 947 7.74 -27.42 -23.82
CA ASP A 947 7.85 -26.57 -25.02
C ASP A 947 7.48 -27.32 -26.31
N ARG A 948 8.17 -28.42 -26.64
CA ARG A 948 8.07 -29.09 -27.96
C ARG A 948 7.22 -30.34 -27.99
N THR A 949 7.37 -31.17 -26.97
CA THR A 949 6.73 -32.49 -26.89
C THR A 949 6.26 -32.74 -25.47
N ALA A 950 5.12 -33.42 -25.33
CA ALA A 950 4.62 -33.93 -24.04
C ALA A 950 4.40 -35.43 -24.14
N ARG A 951 4.74 -36.16 -23.08
CA ARG A 951 4.35 -37.56 -22.92
C ARG A 951 3.10 -37.60 -22.07
N VAL A 952 2.01 -38.10 -22.63
CA VAL A 952 0.69 -38.16 -21.98
C VAL A 952 0.34 -39.60 -21.69
N ARG A 953 0.12 -39.91 -20.42
CA ARG A 953 -0.26 -41.23 -19.93
C ARG A 953 -1.69 -41.21 -19.42
N ALA A 954 -2.58 -42.01 -20.04
CA ALA A 954 -3.97 -42.14 -19.63
C ALA A 954 -4.09 -43.25 -18.57
N GLY A 955 -4.49 -42.91 -17.34
CA GLY A 955 -4.49 -43.87 -16.23
C GLY A 955 -3.15 -44.59 -16.08
N ASP A 956 -3.20 -45.93 -16.00
CA ASP A 956 -2.03 -46.80 -15.88
C ASP A 956 -1.49 -47.29 -17.24
N ALA A 957 -1.96 -46.74 -18.36
CA ALA A 957 -1.52 -47.15 -19.69
C ALA A 957 -0.06 -46.72 -19.98
N GLY A 958 0.49 -47.17 -21.12
CA GLY A 958 1.76 -46.64 -21.61
C GLY A 958 1.63 -45.17 -22.06
N PRO A 959 2.66 -44.31 -21.85
CA PRO A 959 2.63 -42.93 -22.31
C PRO A 959 2.68 -42.84 -23.83
N LYS A 960 1.93 -41.89 -24.39
CA LYS A 960 1.96 -41.51 -25.82
C LYS A 960 2.58 -40.13 -25.98
N GLU A 961 3.36 -39.95 -27.04
CA GLU A 961 3.99 -38.67 -27.34
C GLU A 961 3.07 -37.77 -28.17
N TYR A 962 3.01 -36.50 -27.82
CA TYR A 962 2.28 -35.45 -28.53
C TYR A 962 3.22 -34.29 -28.82
N ALA A 963 3.25 -33.83 -30.07
CA ALA A 963 3.89 -32.56 -30.42
C ALA A 963 3.01 -31.40 -29.96
N LEU A 964 3.63 -30.39 -29.36
CA LEU A 964 2.97 -29.14 -28.96
C LEU A 964 2.96 -28.18 -30.16
N ASP A 965 1.84 -27.48 -30.33
CA ASP A 965 1.79 -26.36 -31.27
C ASP A 965 2.50 -25.11 -30.69
N ARG A 966 2.55 -24.01 -31.45
CA ARG A 966 3.17 -22.75 -30.99
C ARG A 966 2.49 -22.12 -29.76
N GLY A 967 1.23 -22.48 -29.51
CA GLY A 967 0.49 -22.10 -28.32
C GLY A 967 0.65 -23.10 -27.17
N HIS A 968 1.58 -24.04 -27.28
CA HIS A 968 1.85 -25.11 -26.32
C HIS A 968 0.63 -26.02 -26.11
N ARG A 969 -0.18 -26.21 -27.15
CA ARG A 969 -1.41 -27.03 -27.08
C ARG A 969 -1.23 -28.40 -27.70
N ILE A 970 -2.00 -29.35 -27.19
CA ILE A 970 -2.17 -30.68 -27.77
C ILE A 970 -3.65 -30.95 -28.10
N LYS A 971 -3.88 -31.80 -29.12
CA LYS A 971 -5.20 -32.36 -29.43
C LYS A 971 -5.30 -33.75 -28.81
N LEU A 972 -6.02 -33.85 -27.69
CA LEU A 972 -6.12 -35.08 -26.91
C LEU A 972 -7.48 -35.76 -27.13
N PRO A 973 -7.55 -36.89 -27.86
CA PRO A 973 -8.78 -37.68 -27.94
C PRO A 973 -9.06 -38.36 -26.59
N VAL A 974 -10.29 -38.20 -26.10
CA VAL A 974 -10.76 -38.79 -24.85
C VAL A 974 -12.10 -39.50 -25.06
N THR A 975 -12.29 -40.62 -24.37
CA THR A 975 -13.54 -41.36 -24.28
C THR A 975 -13.85 -41.58 -22.79
N ILE A 976 -14.90 -40.94 -22.30
CA ILE A 976 -15.27 -40.96 -20.88
C ILE A 976 -16.63 -41.64 -20.70
N PRO A 977 -16.76 -42.68 -19.86
CA PRO A 977 -18.03 -43.35 -19.59
C PRO A 977 -19.11 -42.39 -19.06
N ALA A 978 -20.37 -42.80 -19.17
CA ALA A 978 -21.50 -42.09 -18.53
C ALA A 978 -21.23 -41.90 -17.04
N ARG A 979 -21.41 -40.68 -16.54
CA ARG A 979 -21.16 -40.31 -15.12
C ARG A 979 -19.74 -40.67 -14.63
N GLY A 980 -18.79 -40.88 -15.55
CA GLY A 980 -17.44 -41.33 -15.25
C GLY A 980 -16.41 -40.21 -15.28
N PHE A 981 -15.15 -40.61 -15.08
CA PHE A 981 -13.99 -39.72 -15.08
C PHE A 981 -12.76 -40.44 -15.64
N ALA A 982 -11.75 -39.67 -16.03
CA ALA A 982 -10.42 -40.16 -16.35
C ALA A 982 -9.36 -39.09 -15.99
N TRP A 983 -8.12 -39.53 -15.79
CA TRP A 983 -6.97 -38.66 -15.58
C TRP A 983 -5.86 -38.96 -16.60
N TYR A 984 -5.12 -37.91 -16.94
CA TYR A 984 -3.99 -37.98 -17.87
C TYR A 984 -2.78 -37.31 -17.24
N VAL A 985 -1.73 -38.08 -16.97
CA VAL A 985 -0.45 -37.57 -16.47
C VAL A 985 0.36 -37.02 -17.64
N ILE A 986 0.92 -35.83 -17.48
CA ILE A 986 1.72 -35.12 -18.48
C ILE A 986 3.17 -35.03 -17.95
N GLU A 987 4.11 -35.54 -18.75
CA GLU A 987 5.54 -35.62 -18.46
C GLU A 987 6.40 -34.94 -19.53
#